data_AF-A0A914H5D9-F1
#
_entry.id   AF-A0A914H5D9-F1
#
_cell.length_a   1.000
_cell.length_b   1.000
_cell.length_c   1.000
_cell.angle_alpha   90.00
_cell.angle_beta   90.00
_cell.angle_gamma   90.00
#
_symmetry.space_group_name_H-M   'P 1'
#
loop_
_entity.id
_entity.type
_entity.pdbx_description
1 polymer ?
#
loop_
_entity_poly.entity_id
_entity_poly.type
_entity_poly.pdbx_seq_one_letter_code
_entity_poly.pdbx_strand_id
1 'polypeptide(L)'
;MSTVLQLCATTVAVVTTLLLLVTTIVIDGQDDSGYGYSDPNPPAVLGANGQSGGNGQHNSGYGYSDPNPPAVVGGNDQHDNGYGYSDQNPPAAVGNDQHDSGYGYSDPNPPAVLGGNGQHDSGYGYSDPNPPAVVASRRGQGVRQMLRSCDQTNPSTTTDQLIKAGMLNPIEDYFSRQTLSLADIARTMNSSGCVPQISAGGDCSRELCYHLAYRSIDGVCNNLKRTVLGAAFRPYMRHLAPEYADGLMEPAGLTRKSTAREASSHLLANATAITHDQINSLFMQWGQFIAQDMSKTSRLPPDACTTCAPVANKCVPVPISDQDTNAKFRQKGCLTVPRSSAICGTGVHGTPREQLNENTAFVDGSPIYGSNYRDLLKLRDGRSGLLKMSRFNNMMLLPFDSSRCGTTIDTCTVKSFVSGDSRSNTFIGLSSFYILFVREHNRIARVLQKLNPAWSGDRLFQESRKIVGAEIQAVLYNEFMPLMLGPSAERLLGPYNGYEPNVNPSVSNEFTTAAFRFGHGMIVEQYSRLSDNWRPIPSGPYQFNNGTFKLQKLLFEGGIDPVLRGLWSTPIKQPQGMTPAVTEHLFSNADLGTLNIMRGKDHGMPSYNKMRQFCGLRMAYSFDELAEHITDPTIRRALSSIYASPDDIDLYVGGMVEDALMGALVGPTFACIIGNQFRRSRAGDRFYFENPSIFSPAQLTEFKKTSLSRLLCDNGDRITKVPSTAFLLPFAGGGVSACAELPQLDLNKWQE
;
A
#
# COMPACT_ATOMS: atom_id res chain seq x y z
N MET A 1 31.85 -51.99 -17.87
CA MET A 1 30.91 -51.36 -16.92
C MET A 1 31.48 -50.09 -16.29
N SER A 2 32.64 -50.12 -15.62
CA SER A 2 33.19 -48.98 -14.85
C SER A 2 33.18 -47.63 -15.57
N THR A 3 33.55 -47.59 -16.86
CA THR A 3 33.55 -46.35 -17.67
C THR A 3 32.20 -45.64 -17.74
N VAL A 4 31.09 -46.38 -17.68
CA VAL A 4 29.73 -45.81 -17.71
C VAL A 4 29.37 -45.19 -16.37
N LEU A 5 29.71 -45.85 -15.24
CA LEU A 5 29.53 -45.24 -13.92
C LEU A 5 30.36 -43.97 -13.75
N GLN A 6 31.58 -43.94 -14.29
CA GLN A 6 32.45 -42.76 -14.25
C GLN A 6 31.81 -41.53 -14.92
N LEU A 7 31.17 -41.71 -16.09
CA LEU A 7 30.44 -40.63 -16.77
C LEU A 7 29.13 -40.25 -16.05
N CYS A 8 28.39 -41.22 -15.49
CA CYS A 8 27.20 -40.90 -14.71
C CYS A 8 27.54 -40.06 -13.46
N ALA A 9 28.62 -40.39 -12.75
CA ALA A 9 29.05 -39.65 -11.56
C ALA A 9 29.45 -38.20 -11.87
N THR A 10 30.24 -37.96 -12.92
CA THR A 10 30.60 -36.59 -13.34
C THR A 10 29.40 -35.82 -13.89
N THR A 11 28.50 -36.47 -14.63
CA THR A 11 27.27 -35.81 -15.11
C THR A 11 26.37 -35.37 -13.95
N VAL A 12 26.19 -36.23 -12.93
CA VAL A 12 25.40 -35.88 -11.73
C VAL A 12 26.07 -34.76 -10.93
N ALA A 13 27.40 -34.78 -10.76
CA ALA A 13 28.13 -33.71 -10.08
C ALA A 13 28.00 -32.35 -10.80
N VAL A 14 28.14 -32.33 -12.13
CA VAL A 14 27.98 -31.13 -12.96
C VAL A 14 26.54 -30.61 -12.91
N VAL A 15 25.54 -31.49 -13.04
CA VAL A 15 24.11 -31.12 -12.95
C VAL A 15 23.75 -30.60 -11.56
N THR A 16 24.29 -31.17 -10.49
CA THR A 16 24.06 -30.71 -9.11
C THR A 16 24.70 -29.35 -8.86
N THR A 17 25.90 -29.12 -9.40
CA THR A 17 26.60 -27.82 -9.31
C THR A 17 25.88 -26.74 -10.12
N LEU A 18 25.35 -27.07 -11.29
CA LEU A 18 24.48 -26.19 -12.08
C LEU A 18 23.15 -25.89 -11.36
N LEU A 19 22.53 -26.87 -10.71
CA LEU A 19 21.32 -26.66 -9.89
C LEU A 19 21.59 -25.75 -8.68
N LEU A 20 22.75 -25.86 -8.04
CA LEU A 20 23.17 -24.96 -6.95
C LEU A 20 23.43 -23.54 -7.44
N LEU A 21 24.10 -23.37 -8.58
CA LEU A 21 24.31 -22.06 -9.20
C LEU A 21 22.98 -21.43 -9.65
N VAL A 22 22.08 -22.21 -10.26
CA VAL A 22 20.75 -21.74 -10.67
C VAL A 22 19.89 -21.37 -9.47
N THR A 23 19.91 -22.14 -8.37
CA THR A 23 19.17 -21.76 -7.15
C THR A 23 19.74 -20.49 -6.51
N THR A 24 21.06 -20.31 -6.48
CA THR A 24 21.69 -19.07 -5.98
C THR A 24 21.26 -17.85 -6.81
N ILE A 25 21.24 -17.98 -8.15
CA ILE A 25 20.83 -16.91 -9.07
C ILE A 25 19.31 -16.65 -9.03
N VAL A 26 18.49 -17.63 -8.65
CA VAL A 26 17.02 -17.47 -8.54
C VAL A 26 16.60 -16.82 -7.22
N ILE A 27 17.41 -16.91 -6.15
CA ILE A 27 17.11 -16.30 -4.84
C ILE A 27 17.18 -14.76 -4.89
N ASP A 28 18.11 -14.19 -5.68
CA ASP A 28 18.23 -12.75 -5.96
C ASP A 28 17.03 -12.12 -6.72
N GLY A 29 15.98 -12.91 -6.94
CA GLY A 29 14.72 -12.52 -7.55
C GLY A 29 13.60 -12.13 -6.57
N GLN A 30 13.70 -12.42 -5.27
CA GLN A 30 12.57 -12.24 -4.32
C GLN A 30 12.68 -11.02 -3.39
N ASP A 31 13.88 -10.50 -3.12
CA ASP A 31 14.08 -9.30 -2.30
C ASP A 31 14.39 -8.06 -3.17
N ASP A 32 13.37 -7.21 -3.36
CA ASP A 32 13.51 -5.81 -3.78
C ASP A 32 12.24 -5.02 -3.41
N SER A 33 11.99 -4.89 -2.10
CA SER A 33 11.19 -3.78 -1.55
C SER A 33 11.99 -2.92 -0.56
N GLY A 34 13.30 -3.17 -0.44
CA GLY A 34 14.27 -2.23 0.11
C GLY A 34 14.69 -1.18 -0.93
N TYR A 35 15.32 -0.10 -0.48
CA TYR A 35 15.74 1.00 -1.35
C TYR A 35 17.17 0.78 -1.90
N GLY A 36 17.27 0.11 -3.04
CA GLY A 36 18.51 -0.03 -3.82
C GLY A 36 18.59 0.97 -4.98
N TYR A 37 19.04 2.20 -4.72
CA TYR A 37 19.48 3.11 -5.78
C TYR A 37 20.99 2.94 -6.01
N SER A 38 21.36 2.47 -7.20
CA SER A 38 22.75 2.50 -7.70
C SER A 38 22.89 3.62 -8.72
N ASP A 39 23.58 4.70 -8.38
CA ASP A 39 23.93 5.75 -9.34
C ASP A 39 24.96 5.23 -10.37
N PRO A 40 24.76 5.49 -11.68
CA PRO A 40 25.73 5.13 -12.70
C PRO A 40 26.87 6.16 -12.77
N ASN A 41 28.07 5.76 -12.35
CA ASN A 41 29.27 6.54 -12.63
C ASN A 41 29.49 6.68 -14.15
N PRO A 42 29.94 7.86 -14.64
CA PRO A 42 30.15 8.09 -16.07
C PRO A 42 31.32 7.27 -16.63
N PRO A 43 31.33 6.96 -17.94
CA PRO A 43 32.33 6.09 -18.55
C PRO A 43 33.72 6.74 -18.60
N ALA A 44 34.75 5.98 -18.21
CA ALA A 44 36.14 6.39 -18.35
C ALA A 44 36.59 6.40 -19.82
N VAL A 45 37.38 7.40 -20.20
CA VAL A 45 37.87 7.60 -21.57
C VAL A 45 39.03 6.65 -21.88
N LEU A 46 39.09 6.14 -23.12
CA LEU A 46 40.19 5.32 -23.62
C LEU A 46 41.53 6.09 -23.61
N GLY A 47 42.51 5.58 -22.86
CA GLY A 47 43.90 6.01 -22.91
C GLY A 47 44.81 4.78 -22.98
N ALA A 48 45.51 4.60 -24.09
CA ALA A 48 46.41 3.46 -24.29
C ALA A 48 47.85 3.81 -23.92
N ASN A 49 48.57 2.91 -23.23
CA ASN A 49 49.99 2.64 -23.48
C ASN A 49 50.54 1.45 -22.66
N GLY A 50 51.35 0.62 -23.34
CA GLY A 50 52.63 0.14 -22.80
C GLY A 50 52.67 -1.04 -21.82
N GLN A 51 53.25 -2.17 -22.29
CA GLN A 51 54.23 -3.04 -21.58
C GLN A 51 53.78 -3.84 -20.33
N SER A 52 54.43 -4.95 -19.94
CA SER A 52 54.90 -6.14 -20.68
C SER A 52 55.51 -7.18 -19.72
N GLY A 53 55.04 -8.43 -19.76
CA GLY A 53 55.77 -9.62 -19.24
C GLY A 53 55.70 -9.90 -17.73
N GLY A 54 56.04 -11.14 -17.34
CA GLY A 54 56.23 -11.57 -15.94
C GLY A 54 55.61 -12.93 -15.59
N ASN A 55 56.41 -14.00 -15.59
CA ASN A 55 56.01 -15.32 -15.03
C ASN A 55 56.01 -15.31 -13.49
N GLY A 56 55.21 -16.18 -12.86
CA GLY A 56 55.35 -16.51 -11.44
C GLY A 56 54.49 -17.70 -11.01
N GLN A 57 55.11 -18.81 -10.61
CA GLN A 57 54.44 -19.98 -10.03
C GLN A 57 54.65 -20.00 -8.50
N HIS A 58 53.66 -20.45 -7.72
CA HIS A 58 53.76 -21.67 -6.88
C HIS A 58 52.55 -21.88 -5.93
N ASN A 59 52.15 -23.15 -5.80
CA ASN A 59 52.07 -23.95 -4.56
C ASN A 59 52.09 -23.23 -3.18
N SER A 60 51.44 -23.74 -2.12
CA SER A 60 50.61 -24.97 -1.95
C SER A 60 50.09 -25.08 -0.51
N GLY A 61 49.07 -25.91 -0.25
CA GLY A 61 48.85 -26.48 1.09
C GLY A 61 47.49 -27.19 1.27
N TYR A 62 47.49 -28.43 1.74
CA TYR A 62 46.29 -29.18 2.14
C TYR A 62 46.33 -29.48 3.65
N GLY A 63 45.15 -29.66 4.26
CA GLY A 63 45.01 -30.21 5.62
C GLY A 63 43.58 -30.69 5.88
N TYR A 64 43.40 -32.01 6.06
CA TYR A 64 42.12 -32.67 6.35
C TYR A 64 42.25 -33.45 7.67
N SER A 65 41.24 -33.43 8.54
CA SER A 65 41.02 -34.45 9.59
C SER A 65 39.58 -34.45 10.11
N ASP A 66 39.05 -35.65 10.34
CA ASP A 66 37.82 -36.08 11.04
C ASP A 66 38.15 -37.54 11.55
N PRO A 67 37.38 -38.34 12.35
CA PRO A 67 35.94 -38.23 12.65
C PRO A 67 35.40 -38.70 14.06
N ASN A 68 34.35 -38.01 14.57
CA ASN A 68 33.13 -38.58 15.23
C ASN A 68 33.18 -39.21 16.69
N PRO A 69 32.10 -39.80 17.31
CA PRO A 69 31.68 -39.59 18.73
C PRO A 69 31.41 -40.93 19.52
N PRO A 70 30.40 -41.18 20.42
CA PRO A 70 29.51 -40.37 21.31
C PRO A 70 29.39 -40.89 22.79
N ALA A 71 28.56 -40.25 23.67
CA ALA A 71 28.03 -40.84 24.93
C ALA A 71 26.72 -40.15 25.47
N VAL A 72 26.12 -40.66 26.58
CA VAL A 72 24.65 -40.66 26.88
C VAL A 72 24.30 -40.49 28.40
N VAL A 73 23.01 -40.29 28.75
CA VAL A 73 22.35 -40.32 30.12
C VAL A 73 22.56 -39.03 30.97
N GLY A 74 21.66 -38.49 31.83
CA GLY A 74 20.27 -38.71 32.33
C GLY A 74 20.03 -37.78 33.58
N GLY A 75 18.88 -37.61 34.27
CA GLY A 75 17.47 -38.04 34.13
C GLY A 75 16.69 -37.92 35.49
N ASN A 76 15.42 -37.42 35.50
CA ASN A 76 14.45 -37.34 36.64
C ASN A 76 14.83 -36.44 37.88
N ASP A 77 13.92 -35.99 38.78
CA ASP A 77 12.50 -36.34 39.09
C ASP A 77 11.62 -35.17 39.68
N GLN A 78 10.44 -35.49 40.24
CA GLN A 78 9.30 -34.62 40.63
C GLN A 78 9.28 -33.94 42.03
N HIS A 79 8.27 -33.06 42.24
CA HIS A 79 7.52 -32.65 43.48
C HIS A 79 7.55 -31.14 43.86
N ASP A 80 6.57 -30.54 44.59
CA ASP A 80 5.09 -30.70 44.65
C ASP A 80 4.46 -29.59 45.57
N ASN A 81 3.17 -29.23 45.37
CA ASN A 81 2.33 -28.34 46.22
C ASN A 81 2.82 -26.88 46.47
N GLY A 82 2.00 -25.89 46.90
CA GLY A 82 0.53 -25.81 47.07
C GLY A 82 0.11 -24.59 47.95
N TYR A 83 -1.14 -24.11 47.81
CA TYR A 83 -1.81 -23.03 48.61
C TYR A 83 -1.25 -21.59 48.47
N GLY A 84 -2.04 -20.50 48.63
CA GLY A 84 -3.50 -20.37 48.70
C GLY A 84 -4.04 -18.99 49.18
N TYR A 85 -5.12 -18.50 48.52
CA TYR A 85 -6.15 -17.52 48.97
C TYR A 85 -5.87 -16.02 49.26
N SER A 86 -6.83 -15.18 48.76
CA SER A 86 -7.39 -13.94 49.37
C SER A 86 -6.51 -12.67 49.50
N ASP A 87 -7.00 -11.43 49.46
CA ASP A 87 -8.23 -10.82 48.91
C ASP A 87 -8.11 -9.26 48.89
N GLN A 88 -9.16 -8.56 48.43
CA GLN A 88 -9.49 -7.13 48.67
C GLN A 88 -8.85 -6.01 47.81
N ASN A 89 -9.76 -5.28 47.12
CA ASN A 89 -9.64 -3.91 46.57
C ASN A 89 -10.17 -2.88 47.59
N PRO A 90 -10.06 -1.53 47.38
CA PRO A 90 -9.04 -0.75 46.67
C PRO A 90 -8.35 0.25 47.66
N PRO A 91 -8.66 1.57 47.88
CA PRO A 91 -9.38 2.63 47.14
C PRO A 91 -8.41 3.69 46.54
N ALA A 92 -8.71 5.00 46.64
CA ALA A 92 -7.94 6.11 46.04
C ALA A 92 -7.97 7.43 46.87
N ALA A 93 -6.99 8.33 46.67
CA ALA A 93 -6.98 9.81 46.87
C ALA A 93 -5.60 10.37 46.43
N VAL A 94 -5.41 11.41 45.59
CA VAL A 94 -5.78 12.85 45.61
C VAL A 94 -4.86 13.74 46.50
N GLY A 95 -4.30 14.83 45.93
CA GLY A 95 -3.38 15.81 46.56
C GLY A 95 -1.98 15.85 45.88
N ASN A 96 -1.52 16.79 45.03
CA ASN A 96 -1.70 18.23 44.75
C ASN A 96 -0.64 19.17 45.40
N ASP A 97 -0.13 20.13 44.60
CA ASP A 97 0.67 21.34 44.94
C ASP A 97 2.14 21.19 45.43
N GLN A 98 3.16 21.71 44.69
CA GLN A 98 3.77 23.07 44.70
C GLN A 98 4.55 23.41 46.00
N HIS A 99 5.86 23.72 46.00
CA HIS A 99 6.46 24.93 45.43
C HIS A 99 8.02 24.87 45.31
N ASP A 100 8.63 25.99 44.89
CA ASP A 100 10.07 26.20 44.60
C ASP A 100 11.06 26.11 45.77
N SER A 101 12.31 25.80 45.44
CA SER A 101 13.45 26.74 45.66
C SER A 101 14.70 26.25 44.93
N GLY A 102 15.61 27.17 44.56
CA GLY A 102 16.83 26.83 43.84
C GLY A 102 17.97 27.83 44.07
N TYR A 103 19.20 27.36 43.92
CA TYR A 103 20.45 28.14 43.88
C TYR A 103 21.42 27.48 42.87
N GLY A 104 22.44 28.22 42.40
CA GLY A 104 23.33 27.77 41.32
C GLY A 104 24.79 28.20 41.49
N TYR A 105 25.53 28.28 40.37
CA TYR A 105 27.00 28.38 40.25
C TYR A 105 27.76 27.06 40.57
N SER A 106 28.91 26.74 39.96
CA SER A 106 29.73 27.44 38.95
C SER A 106 30.50 26.47 38.02
N ASP A 107 30.88 26.96 36.84
CA ASP A 107 31.80 26.33 35.86
C ASP A 107 33.26 26.28 36.38
N PRO A 108 34.14 25.39 35.85
CA PRO A 108 35.28 25.94 35.09
C PRO A 108 35.82 25.09 33.90
N ASN A 109 36.26 25.82 32.87
CA ASN A 109 37.14 25.45 31.74
C ASN A 109 38.64 25.76 32.05
N PRO A 110 39.65 25.52 31.17
CA PRO A 110 39.77 24.67 29.96
C PRO A 110 41.04 23.75 30.08
N PRO A 111 41.79 23.34 29.02
CA PRO A 111 42.63 24.23 28.17
C PRO A 111 42.59 23.89 26.65
N ALA A 112 43.27 24.71 25.82
CA ALA A 112 43.38 24.54 24.36
C ALA A 112 44.79 24.85 23.82
N VAL A 113 45.18 24.28 22.67
CA VAL A 113 46.44 24.58 21.97
C VAL A 113 46.26 24.61 20.44
N LEU A 114 46.85 25.65 19.84
CA LEU A 114 47.35 25.90 18.47
C LEU A 114 47.57 24.66 17.55
N GLY A 115 47.53 24.73 16.21
CA GLY A 115 47.36 25.88 15.29
C GLY A 115 48.50 25.97 14.24
N GLY A 116 48.23 25.78 12.94
CA GLY A 116 49.24 25.88 11.88
C GLY A 116 48.72 25.73 10.44
N ASN A 117 49.34 26.44 9.49
CA ASN A 117 49.09 26.38 8.03
C ASN A 117 49.88 25.21 7.38
N GLY A 118 49.60 24.70 6.18
CA GLY A 118 48.55 25.03 5.19
C GLY A 118 49.13 25.19 3.78
N GLN A 119 48.61 24.45 2.78
CA GLN A 119 48.94 24.65 1.35
C GLN A 119 47.86 24.05 0.42
N HIS A 120 47.83 24.50 -0.84
CA HIS A 120 46.83 24.11 -1.85
C HIS A 120 47.16 22.77 -2.52
N ASP A 121 46.12 22.04 -2.96
CA ASP A 121 46.00 21.71 -4.39
C ASP A 121 44.51 21.64 -4.82
N SER A 122 44.26 21.51 -6.11
CA SER A 122 42.97 21.78 -6.77
C SER A 122 42.14 20.53 -7.06
N GLY A 123 40.82 20.62 -6.84
CA GLY A 123 39.85 19.56 -7.12
C GLY A 123 38.49 20.12 -7.52
N TYR A 124 37.90 19.58 -8.60
CA TYR A 124 36.66 20.09 -9.18
C TYR A 124 35.43 19.67 -8.34
N GLY A 125 34.84 20.63 -7.63
CA GLY A 125 33.55 20.45 -6.95
C GLY A 125 32.39 20.54 -7.93
N TYR A 126 31.51 19.53 -7.96
CA TYR A 126 30.19 19.67 -8.57
C TYR A 126 29.37 20.65 -7.72
N SER A 127 29.02 21.79 -8.31
CA SER A 127 28.17 22.80 -7.66
C SER A 127 26.71 22.35 -7.71
N ASP A 128 26.18 21.93 -6.56
CA ASP A 128 24.76 21.71 -6.33
C ASP A 128 23.98 23.00 -6.67
N PRO A 129 22.97 22.96 -7.57
CA PRO A 129 22.23 24.16 -7.96
C PRO A 129 21.27 24.59 -6.84
N ASN A 130 21.83 25.27 -5.84
CA ASN A 130 21.10 25.98 -4.80
C ASN A 130 19.93 26.75 -5.43
N PRO A 131 18.67 26.53 -5.00
CA PRO A 131 17.59 27.44 -5.36
C PRO A 131 17.96 28.85 -4.86
N PRO A 132 17.75 29.92 -5.64
CA PRO A 132 18.22 31.24 -5.27
C PRO A 132 17.63 31.67 -3.93
N ALA A 133 18.49 31.98 -2.96
CA ALA A 133 18.14 32.38 -1.60
C ALA A 133 17.61 33.84 -1.54
N VAL A 134 16.57 34.11 -2.33
CA VAL A 134 15.87 35.38 -2.48
C VAL A 134 14.38 34.99 -2.54
N VAL A 135 13.55 35.20 -1.51
CA VAL A 135 13.47 36.39 -0.65
C VAL A 135 13.46 36.02 0.84
N ALA A 136 14.55 36.30 1.57
CA ALA A 136 14.64 36.10 3.02
C ALA A 136 15.14 37.32 3.83
N SER A 137 15.06 38.53 3.27
CA SER A 137 15.18 39.78 4.05
C SER A 137 14.25 40.88 3.51
N ARG A 138 13.98 41.90 4.34
CA ARG A 138 13.10 43.06 4.04
C ARG A 138 11.62 42.77 3.71
N ARG A 139 10.88 42.07 4.58
CA ARG A 139 9.39 42.04 4.49
C ARG A 139 8.60 41.87 5.80
N GLY A 140 9.18 42.32 6.93
CA GLY A 140 8.66 42.08 8.30
C GLY A 140 7.25 42.60 8.64
N GLN A 141 6.67 43.50 7.82
CA GLN A 141 5.29 43.96 7.99
C GLN A 141 4.35 43.47 6.86
N GLY A 142 4.77 43.58 5.58
CA GLY A 142 3.92 43.21 4.44
C GLY A 142 3.47 41.74 4.41
N VAL A 143 4.29 40.80 4.90
CA VAL A 143 3.89 39.37 4.98
C VAL A 143 2.73 39.16 5.95
N ARG A 144 2.67 39.91 7.07
CA ARG A 144 1.52 39.87 8.01
C ARG A 144 0.23 40.45 7.41
N GLN A 145 0.31 41.10 6.26
CA GLN A 145 -0.82 41.66 5.52
C GLN A 145 -1.29 40.69 4.41
N MET A 146 -0.36 40.00 3.72
CA MET A 146 -0.70 38.89 2.80
C MET A 146 -1.33 37.70 3.53
N LEU A 147 -0.89 37.39 4.75
CA LEU A 147 -1.52 36.37 5.60
C LEU A 147 -2.98 36.70 6.02
N ARG A 148 -3.49 37.89 5.64
CA ARG A 148 -4.88 38.32 5.82
C ARG A 148 -5.67 38.44 4.51
N SER A 149 -5.06 38.22 3.34
CA SER A 149 -5.70 38.41 2.03
C SER A 149 -6.35 37.15 1.43
N CYS A 150 -6.25 36.00 2.10
CA CYS A 150 -6.84 34.75 1.65
C CYS A 150 -8.03 34.42 2.55
N ASP A 151 -9.18 34.98 2.19
CA ASP A 151 -10.43 34.92 2.95
C ASP A 151 -10.95 33.47 3.07
N GLN A 152 -11.22 33.06 4.31
CA GLN A 152 -11.72 31.72 4.64
C GLN A 152 -13.26 31.62 4.49
N THR A 153 -13.98 32.74 4.38
CA THR A 153 -15.45 32.77 4.34
C THR A 153 -16.02 32.44 2.95
N ASN A 154 -15.25 32.62 1.88
CA ASN A 154 -15.63 32.21 0.52
C ASN A 154 -14.41 31.70 -0.26
N PRO A 155 -13.95 30.45 -0.01
CA PRO A 155 -12.68 29.95 -0.54
C PRO A 155 -12.63 29.87 -2.06
N SER A 156 -13.69 29.40 -2.73
CA SER A 156 -13.69 29.22 -4.19
C SER A 156 -13.58 30.56 -4.92
N THR A 157 -14.40 31.54 -4.57
CA THR A 157 -14.36 32.88 -5.19
C THR A 157 -13.06 33.61 -4.88
N THR A 158 -12.49 33.40 -3.69
CA THR A 158 -11.21 33.98 -3.28
C THR A 158 -10.03 33.32 -4.00
N THR A 159 -10.05 32.00 -4.19
CA THR A 159 -9.04 31.27 -4.97
C THR A 159 -8.99 31.79 -6.40
N ASP A 160 -10.12 31.93 -7.10
CA ASP A 160 -10.20 32.51 -8.44
C ASP A 160 -9.63 33.94 -8.52
N GLN A 161 -9.86 34.77 -7.49
CA GLN A 161 -9.34 36.13 -7.41
C GLN A 161 -7.82 36.17 -7.15
N LEU A 162 -7.32 35.33 -6.25
CA LEU A 162 -5.89 35.19 -5.95
C LEU A 162 -5.11 34.64 -7.15
N ILE A 163 -5.72 33.73 -7.89
CA ILE A 163 -5.24 33.24 -9.19
C ILE A 163 -5.13 34.39 -10.19
N LYS A 164 -6.20 35.16 -10.40
CA LYS A 164 -6.24 36.27 -11.36
C LYS A 164 -5.31 37.43 -10.97
N ALA A 165 -5.01 37.57 -9.68
CA ALA A 165 -4.03 38.52 -9.15
C ALA A 165 -2.58 38.00 -9.19
N GLY A 166 -2.33 36.75 -9.59
CA GLY A 166 -0.99 36.13 -9.54
C GLY A 166 -0.45 35.93 -8.12
N MET A 167 -1.31 35.95 -7.10
CA MET A 167 -0.97 35.89 -5.68
C MET A 167 -0.94 34.48 -5.10
N LEU A 168 -1.42 33.47 -5.84
CA LEU A 168 -1.36 32.08 -5.42
C LEU A 168 -0.03 31.42 -5.84
N ASN A 169 0.71 30.92 -4.87
CA ASN A 169 1.85 30.02 -5.09
C ASN A 169 1.33 28.58 -5.31
N PRO A 170 1.56 27.92 -6.46
CA PRO A 170 1.17 26.52 -6.69
C PRO A 170 2.22 25.50 -6.19
N ILE A 171 3.37 25.99 -5.72
CA ILE A 171 4.46 25.20 -5.13
C ILE A 171 4.24 25.15 -3.63
N GLU A 172 4.47 24.00 -3.01
CA GLU A 172 4.23 23.76 -1.59
C GLU A 172 5.44 24.13 -0.71
N ASP A 173 5.25 24.92 0.36
CA ASP A 173 6.20 25.01 1.48
C ASP A 173 6.15 23.74 2.33
N TYR A 174 7.11 22.86 2.08
CA TYR A 174 7.40 21.67 2.88
C TYR A 174 8.62 21.88 3.81
N PHE A 175 9.29 23.04 3.74
CA PHE A 175 10.49 23.34 4.54
C PHE A 175 10.15 23.78 5.96
N SER A 176 9.00 24.43 6.16
CA SER A 176 8.55 24.90 7.49
C SER A 176 7.83 23.86 8.36
N ARG A 177 7.80 22.58 7.94
CA ARG A 177 7.14 21.46 8.64
C ARG A 177 8.01 20.20 8.71
N GLN A 178 7.66 19.27 9.61
CA GLN A 178 8.27 17.94 9.64
C GLN A 178 7.81 17.11 8.43
N THR A 179 8.72 16.79 7.52
CA THR A 179 8.46 15.86 6.40
C THR A 179 9.11 14.50 6.64
N LEU A 180 8.48 13.44 6.14
CA LEU A 180 9.07 12.11 6.00
C LEU A 180 8.92 11.66 4.54
N SER A 181 9.89 10.87 4.06
CA SER A 181 9.83 10.17 2.78
C SER A 181 9.99 8.67 2.96
N LEU A 182 9.66 7.88 1.94
CA LEU A 182 9.76 6.42 2.04
C LEU A 182 11.22 5.94 2.27
N ALA A 183 12.20 6.72 1.77
CA ALA A 183 13.61 6.49 2.05
C ALA A 183 13.97 6.77 3.53
N ASP A 184 13.31 7.72 4.20
CA ASP A 184 13.52 7.99 5.62
C ASP A 184 12.96 6.85 6.48
N ILE A 185 11.76 6.37 6.14
CA ILE A 185 11.15 5.17 6.75
C ILE A 185 12.09 3.96 6.63
N ALA A 186 12.59 3.67 5.43
CA ALA A 186 13.50 2.54 5.21
C ALA A 186 14.82 2.65 6.00
N ARG A 187 15.45 3.84 6.02
CA ARG A 187 16.70 4.05 6.78
C ARG A 187 16.50 3.87 8.29
N THR A 188 15.42 4.41 8.87
CA THR A 188 15.15 4.23 10.31
C THR A 188 14.76 2.79 10.66
N MET A 189 13.98 2.12 9.80
CA MET A 189 13.59 0.72 10.01
C MET A 189 14.80 -0.21 10.04
N ASN A 190 15.76 -0.02 9.12
CA ASN A 190 16.97 -0.83 9.04
C ASN A 190 17.96 -0.54 10.19
N SER A 191 18.04 0.70 10.69
CA SER A 191 18.97 1.07 11.76
C SER A 191 18.41 0.94 13.18
N SER A 192 17.08 0.98 13.36
CA SER A 192 16.43 1.07 14.67
C SER A 192 15.27 0.08 14.88
N GLY A 193 14.89 -0.70 13.87
CA GLY A 193 13.80 -1.69 13.96
C GLY A 193 12.39 -1.10 14.10
N CYS A 194 12.25 0.23 14.03
CA CYS A 194 11.01 0.97 14.14
C CYS A 194 10.94 2.07 13.08
N VAL A 195 9.76 2.67 12.90
CA VAL A 195 9.53 3.74 11.92
C VAL A 195 9.10 5.05 12.59
N PRO A 196 9.58 6.22 12.12
CA PRO A 196 9.19 7.51 12.64
C PRO A 196 7.79 7.91 12.14
N GLN A 197 7.16 8.87 12.82
CA GLN A 197 5.90 9.49 12.41
C GLN A 197 6.04 11.01 12.28
N ILE A 198 5.23 11.64 11.42
CA ILE A 198 5.06 13.10 11.42
C ILE A 198 4.30 13.46 12.69
N SER A 199 4.95 14.11 13.65
CA SER A 199 4.39 14.45 14.95
C SER A 199 3.49 15.69 14.88
N ALA A 200 3.95 16.74 14.20
CA ALA A 200 3.28 18.02 14.02
C ALA A 200 3.36 18.50 12.55
N GLY A 201 2.26 19.03 12.02
CA GLY A 201 2.13 19.43 10.61
C GLY A 201 2.55 20.88 10.29
N GLY A 202 3.10 21.60 11.26
CA GLY A 202 3.39 23.03 11.12
C GLY A 202 2.14 23.93 11.18
N ASP A 203 2.33 25.19 10.81
CA ASP A 203 1.30 26.24 10.80
C ASP A 203 0.75 26.46 9.38
N CYS A 204 -0.45 25.94 9.14
CA CYS A 204 -1.15 26.05 7.85
C CYS A 204 -1.49 27.49 7.44
N SER A 205 -1.42 28.47 8.34
CA SER A 205 -1.70 29.87 7.98
C SER A 205 -0.64 30.44 7.05
N ARG A 206 0.61 29.97 7.17
CA ARG A 206 1.79 30.44 6.41
C ARG A 206 1.60 30.40 4.89
N GLU A 207 0.95 29.35 4.39
CA GLU A 207 0.51 29.20 3.00
C GLU A 207 -0.98 28.88 2.90
N LEU A 208 -1.81 29.60 3.68
CA LEU A 208 -3.27 29.40 3.70
C LEU A 208 -3.89 29.38 2.29
N CYS A 209 -3.40 30.22 1.39
CA CYS A 209 -3.87 30.35 0.01
C CYS A 209 -3.63 29.07 -0.81
N TYR A 210 -2.47 28.43 -0.65
CA TYR A 210 -2.19 27.11 -1.24
C TYR A 210 -3.09 26.05 -0.61
N HIS A 211 -3.12 25.99 0.72
CA HIS A 211 -3.91 25.00 1.46
C HIS A 211 -5.43 25.16 1.31
N LEU A 212 -5.96 26.30 0.85
CA LEU A 212 -7.37 26.44 0.47
C LEU A 212 -7.64 25.86 -0.94
N ALA A 213 -6.72 26.06 -1.90
CA ALA A 213 -6.90 25.65 -3.29
C ALA A 213 -6.53 24.19 -3.59
N TYR A 214 -5.45 23.69 -2.96
CA TYR A 214 -4.81 22.40 -3.27
C TYR A 214 -4.46 21.59 -2.01
N ARG A 215 -4.51 20.26 -2.14
CA ARG A 215 -4.01 19.31 -1.13
C ARG A 215 -2.48 19.40 -1.07
N SER A 216 -1.90 19.28 0.13
CA SER A 216 -0.49 18.89 0.26
C SER A 216 -0.23 17.51 -0.36
N ILE A 217 1.03 17.11 -0.54
CA ILE A 217 1.35 15.73 -0.98
C ILE A 217 1.29 14.72 0.19
N ASP A 218 1.43 15.18 1.42
CA ASP A 218 1.43 14.38 2.65
C ASP A 218 0.08 14.34 3.40
N GLY A 219 -0.98 14.97 2.86
CA GLY A 219 -2.29 15.12 3.51
C GLY A 219 -2.36 16.11 4.68
N VAL A 220 -1.23 16.69 5.11
CA VAL A 220 -1.15 17.75 6.14
C VAL A 220 -1.97 18.98 5.71
N CYS A 221 -2.51 19.70 6.69
CA CYS A 221 -3.36 20.89 6.49
C CYS A 221 -4.69 20.65 5.73
N ASN A 222 -5.10 19.40 5.49
CA ASN A 222 -6.49 19.12 5.10
C ASN A 222 -7.44 19.67 6.18
N ASN A 223 -7.26 19.26 7.44
CA ASN A 223 -7.88 19.91 8.59
C ASN A 223 -7.01 21.07 9.09
N LEU A 224 -7.46 22.31 8.88
CA LEU A 224 -6.69 23.52 9.21
C LEU A 224 -6.48 23.75 10.74
N LYS A 225 -7.23 23.05 11.61
CA LYS A 225 -7.07 23.12 13.08
C LYS A 225 -6.28 21.95 13.66
N ARG A 226 -6.46 20.75 13.10
CA ARG A 226 -5.78 19.51 13.50
C ARG A 226 -4.89 19.05 12.36
N THR A 227 -3.77 19.75 12.17
CA THR A 227 -3.02 19.79 10.89
C THR A 227 -2.52 18.44 10.37
N VAL A 228 -2.34 17.45 11.25
CA VAL A 228 -1.90 16.07 10.94
C VAL A 228 -3.04 15.04 10.79
N LEU A 229 -4.30 15.48 10.88
CA LEU A 229 -5.46 14.60 10.90
C LEU A 229 -5.76 14.05 9.49
N GLY A 230 -5.52 12.76 9.27
CA GLY A 230 -5.56 12.11 7.96
C GLY A 230 -4.27 12.20 7.13
N ALA A 231 -3.20 12.80 7.68
CA ALA A 231 -1.91 12.88 7.02
C ALA A 231 -1.19 11.52 6.92
N ALA A 232 -0.29 11.40 5.95
CA ALA A 232 0.64 10.29 5.80
C ALA A 232 1.67 10.25 6.94
N PHE A 233 2.30 9.08 7.12
CA PHE A 233 3.27 8.79 8.19
C PHE A 233 2.69 9.08 9.59
N ARG A 234 1.48 8.57 9.82
CA ARG A 234 0.74 8.62 11.09
C ARG A 234 0.30 7.22 11.50
N PRO A 235 0.01 6.95 12.79
CA PRO A 235 -0.69 5.73 13.17
C PRO A 235 -2.05 5.62 12.47
N TYR A 236 -2.46 4.39 12.15
CA TYR A 236 -3.87 4.09 11.94
C TYR A 236 -4.65 4.45 13.21
N MET A 237 -5.91 4.87 13.07
CA MET A 237 -6.79 4.89 14.25
C MET A 237 -7.31 3.47 14.54
N ARG A 238 -7.96 3.29 15.69
CA ARG A 238 -8.66 2.05 16.03
C ARG A 238 -10.09 2.37 16.45
N HIS A 239 -10.99 1.41 16.26
CA HIS A 239 -12.36 1.46 16.74
C HIS A 239 -12.49 0.90 18.15
N LEU A 240 -11.65 -0.06 18.52
CA LEU A 240 -11.51 -0.61 19.88
C LEU A 240 -10.03 -0.58 20.32
N ALA A 241 -9.75 -0.92 21.58
CA ALA A 241 -8.37 -1.04 22.07
C ALA A 241 -7.62 -2.20 21.35
N PRO A 242 -6.29 -2.12 21.18
CA PRO A 242 -5.49 -3.22 20.64
C PRO A 242 -5.48 -4.43 21.58
N GLU A 243 -5.57 -5.62 21.01
CA GLU A 243 -5.57 -6.89 21.75
C GLU A 243 -4.30 -7.69 21.44
N TYR A 244 -3.29 -7.51 22.30
CA TYR A 244 -2.02 -8.25 22.30
C TYR A 244 -1.99 -9.23 23.48
N ALA A 245 -1.27 -10.35 23.34
CA ALA A 245 -1.22 -11.43 24.35
C ALA A 245 -0.59 -11.00 25.68
N ASP A 246 0.34 -10.04 25.62
CA ASP A 246 1.02 -9.36 26.73
C ASP A 246 0.42 -7.97 27.03
N GLY A 247 -0.65 -7.58 26.33
CA GLY A 247 -1.21 -6.22 26.34
C GLY A 247 -0.34 -5.14 25.67
N LEU A 248 0.83 -5.48 25.12
CA LEU A 248 1.79 -4.52 24.58
C LEU A 248 2.14 -4.79 23.11
N MET A 249 2.67 -5.96 22.75
CA MET A 249 3.18 -6.20 21.41
C MET A 249 3.17 -7.65 20.93
N GLU A 250 2.98 -8.65 21.79
CA GLU A 250 3.02 -10.05 21.36
C GLU A 250 1.70 -10.48 20.70
N PRO A 251 1.71 -11.05 19.47
CA PRO A 251 0.49 -11.32 18.73
C PRO A 251 -0.49 -12.24 19.48
N ALA A 252 -1.76 -11.85 19.54
CA ALA A 252 -2.78 -12.65 20.21
C ALA A 252 -3.01 -14.00 19.52
N GLY A 253 -3.31 -15.04 20.31
CA GLY A 253 -3.75 -16.33 19.78
C GLY A 253 -2.72 -17.10 18.94
N LEU A 254 -1.43 -16.99 19.27
CA LEU A 254 -0.37 -17.87 18.74
C LEU A 254 -0.34 -19.25 19.41
N THR A 255 -0.78 -19.34 20.67
CA THR A 255 -0.87 -20.58 21.47
C THR A 255 -2.23 -21.30 21.32
N ARG A 256 -3.07 -20.87 20.38
CA ARG A 256 -4.35 -21.55 20.06
C ARG A 256 -4.08 -22.95 19.50
N LYS A 257 -5.02 -23.87 19.74
CA LYS A 257 -4.98 -25.26 19.25
C LYS A 257 -4.75 -25.36 17.74
N SER A 258 -5.38 -24.49 16.96
CA SER A 258 -5.23 -24.44 15.50
C SER A 258 -4.49 -23.20 15.04
N THR A 259 -3.64 -23.40 14.04
CA THR A 259 -2.79 -22.41 13.40
C THR A 259 -3.59 -21.48 12.47
N ALA A 260 -2.98 -20.35 12.11
CA ALA A 260 -3.52 -19.49 11.05
C ALA A 260 -3.58 -20.18 9.68
N ARG A 261 -2.77 -21.24 9.46
CA ARG A 261 -2.83 -22.05 8.25
C ARG A 261 -4.04 -22.98 8.24
N GLU A 262 -4.33 -23.66 9.33
CA GLU A 262 -5.53 -24.50 9.43
C GLU A 262 -6.81 -23.67 9.32
N ALA A 263 -6.84 -22.47 9.92
CA ALA A 263 -7.93 -21.52 9.70
C ALA A 263 -8.04 -21.09 8.22
N SER A 264 -6.91 -20.88 7.52
CA SER A 264 -6.91 -20.59 6.08
C SER A 264 -7.42 -21.78 5.25
N SER A 265 -6.87 -22.98 5.45
CA SER A 265 -7.17 -24.16 4.62
C SER A 265 -8.56 -24.76 4.86
N HIS A 266 -9.13 -24.64 6.06
CA HIS A 266 -10.43 -25.22 6.39
C HIS A 266 -11.62 -24.24 6.32
N LEU A 267 -11.37 -22.92 6.35
CA LEU A 267 -12.45 -21.91 6.34
C LEU A 267 -12.38 -20.94 5.15
N LEU A 268 -11.19 -20.71 4.57
CA LEU A 268 -11.02 -19.74 3.50
C LEU A 268 -10.72 -20.41 2.15
N ALA A 269 -9.86 -21.43 2.09
CA ALA A 269 -9.48 -22.06 0.83
C ALA A 269 -10.67 -22.77 0.16
N ASN A 270 -11.01 -22.34 -1.06
CA ASN A 270 -12.08 -22.93 -1.85
C ASN A 270 -11.66 -23.04 -3.32
N ALA A 271 -11.45 -24.28 -3.78
CA ALA A 271 -11.07 -24.59 -5.16
C ALA A 271 -12.25 -24.50 -6.16
N THR A 272 -13.49 -24.39 -5.69
CA THR A 272 -14.65 -24.15 -6.55
C THR A 272 -14.75 -22.66 -6.88
N ALA A 273 -14.59 -22.33 -8.17
CA ALA A 273 -14.76 -20.97 -8.69
C ALA A 273 -16.25 -20.56 -8.75
N ILE A 274 -16.88 -20.40 -7.57
CA ILE A 274 -18.20 -19.78 -7.44
C ILE A 274 -18.03 -18.30 -7.82
N THR A 275 -18.53 -17.92 -8.99
CA THR A 275 -18.41 -16.57 -9.54
C THR A 275 -19.65 -15.73 -9.26
N HIS A 276 -19.51 -14.40 -9.31
CA HIS A 276 -20.65 -13.50 -9.37
C HIS A 276 -21.22 -13.50 -10.80
N ASP A 277 -22.54 -13.50 -10.88
CA ASP A 277 -23.32 -13.48 -12.13
C ASP A 277 -23.29 -12.13 -12.88
N GLN A 278 -22.84 -11.05 -12.25
CA GLN A 278 -22.99 -9.67 -12.76
C GLN A 278 -21.74 -8.80 -12.67
N ILE A 279 -20.89 -8.96 -11.64
CA ILE A 279 -19.75 -8.08 -11.39
C ILE A 279 -18.46 -8.64 -12.01
N ASN A 280 -17.69 -7.78 -12.67
CA ASN A 280 -16.46 -8.11 -13.39
C ASN A 280 -15.17 -7.77 -12.62
N SER A 281 -14.03 -8.31 -13.05
CA SER A 281 -12.76 -8.20 -12.31
C SER A 281 -12.10 -6.81 -12.33
N LEU A 282 -12.62 -5.83 -13.09
CA LEU A 282 -12.25 -4.42 -12.87
C LEU A 282 -12.67 -3.95 -11.47
N PHE A 283 -13.74 -4.52 -10.90
CA PHE A 283 -14.19 -4.19 -9.54
C PHE A 283 -13.16 -4.62 -8.49
N MET A 284 -12.70 -5.87 -8.54
CA MET A 284 -11.60 -6.37 -7.70
C MET A 284 -10.35 -5.49 -7.87
N GLN A 285 -10.03 -5.13 -9.11
CA GLN A 285 -8.84 -4.34 -9.41
C GLN A 285 -8.93 -2.90 -8.90
N TRP A 286 -10.11 -2.29 -8.94
CA TRP A 286 -10.39 -0.97 -8.37
C TRP A 286 -10.33 -0.98 -6.85
N GLY A 287 -10.92 -1.99 -6.20
CA GLY A 287 -10.81 -2.18 -4.76
C GLY A 287 -9.35 -2.24 -4.30
N GLN A 288 -8.49 -2.95 -5.04
CA GLN A 288 -7.05 -2.97 -4.77
C GLN A 288 -6.38 -1.60 -4.98
N PHE A 289 -6.75 -0.84 -6.00
CA PHE A 289 -6.21 0.50 -6.25
C PHE A 289 -6.59 1.49 -5.13
N ILE A 290 -7.86 1.52 -4.71
CA ILE A 290 -8.35 2.38 -3.60
C ILE A 290 -7.75 1.96 -2.25
N ALA A 291 -7.57 0.66 -2.00
CA ALA A 291 -6.89 0.17 -0.80
C ALA A 291 -5.43 0.68 -0.73
N GLN A 292 -4.80 0.85 -1.89
CA GLN A 292 -3.43 1.37 -2.00
C GLN A 292 -3.36 2.90 -1.94
N ASP A 293 -4.39 3.64 -2.37
CA ASP A 293 -4.49 5.08 -2.13
C ASP A 293 -4.52 5.36 -0.61
N MET A 294 -5.46 4.74 0.10
CA MET A 294 -5.72 5.09 1.49
C MET A 294 -4.74 4.48 2.52
N SER A 295 -4.03 3.39 2.19
CA SER A 295 -3.26 2.65 3.20
C SER A 295 -2.02 1.92 2.71
N LYS A 296 -0.92 2.01 3.47
CA LYS A 296 0.33 1.28 3.27
C LYS A 296 1.06 1.07 4.60
N THR A 297 1.49 -0.17 4.86
CA THR A 297 2.29 -0.53 6.04
C THR A 297 3.51 -1.35 5.61
N SER A 298 4.72 -0.84 5.83
CA SER A 298 5.94 -1.62 5.62
C SER A 298 6.05 -2.77 6.62
N ARG A 299 6.60 -3.88 6.13
CA ARG A 299 7.02 -5.03 6.94
C ARG A 299 8.47 -4.83 7.37
N LEU A 300 8.85 -5.37 8.52
CA LEU A 300 10.26 -5.48 8.89
C LEU A 300 11.00 -6.38 7.88
N PRO A 301 12.33 -6.19 7.70
CA PRO A 301 13.12 -6.97 6.74
C PRO A 301 12.95 -8.50 6.88
N PRO A 302 12.87 -9.25 5.76
CA PRO A 302 12.62 -10.69 5.75
C PRO A 302 13.89 -11.54 5.89
N ASP A 303 15.07 -10.93 5.98
CA ASP A 303 16.35 -11.56 6.31
C ASP A 303 16.27 -12.38 7.61
N ALA A 304 15.52 -11.85 8.60
CA ALA A 304 15.19 -12.49 9.87
C ALA A 304 14.04 -13.53 9.79
N CYS A 305 13.54 -13.86 8.60
CA CYS A 305 12.41 -14.79 8.37
C CYS A 305 12.78 -16.02 7.53
N THR A 306 14.05 -16.42 7.58
CA THR A 306 14.62 -17.52 6.78
C THR A 306 14.39 -18.92 7.35
N THR A 307 14.09 -19.07 8.64
CA THR A 307 13.89 -20.37 9.31
C THR A 307 12.55 -20.45 10.05
N CYS A 308 12.20 -21.66 10.52
CA CYS A 308 11.00 -21.88 11.33
C CYS A 308 11.18 -21.56 12.84
N ALA A 309 12.30 -20.96 13.23
CA ALA A 309 12.45 -20.41 14.58
C ALA A 309 11.76 -19.04 14.66
N PRO A 310 11.05 -18.72 15.76
CA PRO A 310 10.56 -17.36 15.99
C PRO A 310 11.73 -16.40 16.20
N VAL A 311 11.66 -15.21 15.60
CA VAL A 311 12.64 -14.14 15.83
C VAL A 311 11.91 -12.97 16.49
N ALA A 312 12.18 -12.79 17.78
CA ALA A 312 11.51 -11.81 18.63
C ALA A 312 11.37 -10.45 17.94
N ASN A 313 10.16 -9.87 18.01
CA ASN A 313 9.77 -8.60 17.38
C ASN A 313 9.86 -8.50 15.85
N LYS A 314 10.52 -9.42 15.14
CA LYS A 314 10.73 -9.41 13.68
C LYS A 314 9.90 -10.43 12.91
N CYS A 315 9.89 -11.69 13.31
CA CYS A 315 9.31 -12.79 12.53
C CYS A 315 8.46 -13.76 13.37
N VAL A 316 7.30 -14.13 12.84
CA VAL A 316 6.43 -15.16 13.41
C VAL A 316 6.28 -16.31 12.40
N PRO A 317 6.81 -17.52 12.69
CA PRO A 317 6.51 -18.70 11.90
C PRO A 317 5.09 -19.21 12.24
N VAL A 318 4.38 -19.65 11.20
CA VAL A 318 3.15 -20.45 11.33
C VAL A 318 3.54 -21.90 11.05
N PRO A 319 3.49 -22.81 12.05
CA PRO A 319 3.75 -24.23 11.83
C PRO A 319 2.80 -24.82 10.79
N ILE A 320 3.26 -25.83 10.05
CA ILE A 320 2.45 -26.61 9.12
C ILE A 320 2.19 -27.99 9.73
N SER A 321 0.93 -28.40 9.72
CA SER A 321 0.51 -29.75 10.14
C SER A 321 0.99 -30.81 9.16
N ASP A 322 1.39 -31.99 9.65
CA ASP A 322 1.67 -33.16 8.81
C ASP A 322 0.47 -33.58 7.94
N GLN A 323 -0.74 -33.12 8.29
CA GLN A 323 -1.99 -33.36 7.57
C GLN A 323 -2.35 -32.25 6.56
N ASP A 324 -1.59 -31.14 6.48
CA ASP A 324 -1.81 -30.09 5.49
C ASP A 324 -1.72 -30.69 4.07
N THR A 325 -2.64 -30.35 3.17
CA THR A 325 -2.67 -30.93 1.82
C THR A 325 -1.45 -30.52 0.98
N ASN A 326 -0.85 -29.36 1.24
CA ASN A 326 0.21 -28.78 0.43
C ASN A 326 1.59 -29.37 0.75
N ALA A 327 2.06 -30.27 -0.12
CA ALA A 327 3.33 -30.98 0.06
C ALA A 327 4.56 -30.05 0.16
N LYS A 328 4.54 -28.86 -0.48
CA LYS A 328 5.64 -27.89 -0.37
C LYS A 328 5.65 -27.20 0.99
N PHE A 329 4.48 -26.89 1.54
CA PHE A 329 4.37 -26.32 2.88
C PHE A 329 4.78 -27.35 3.94
N ARG A 330 4.35 -28.62 3.82
CA ARG A 330 4.83 -29.71 4.69
C ARG A 330 6.35 -29.88 4.61
N GLN A 331 6.94 -29.87 3.41
CA GLN A 331 8.39 -29.95 3.22
C GLN A 331 9.16 -28.77 3.87
N LYS A 332 8.55 -27.57 3.94
CA LYS A 332 9.14 -26.40 4.61
C LYS A 332 8.91 -26.41 6.14
N GLY A 333 7.88 -27.09 6.63
CA GLY A 333 7.51 -27.15 8.06
C GLY A 333 6.85 -25.87 8.62
N CYS A 334 7.04 -24.71 7.98
CA CYS A 334 6.39 -23.47 8.38
C CYS A 334 6.16 -22.49 7.22
N LEU A 335 5.18 -21.59 7.39
CA LEU A 335 5.07 -20.33 6.64
C LEU A 335 5.64 -19.19 7.51
N THR A 336 6.68 -18.50 7.04
CA THR A 336 7.33 -17.42 7.79
C THR A 336 6.67 -16.07 7.51
N VAL A 337 6.30 -15.34 8.56
CA VAL A 337 5.57 -14.06 8.45
C VAL A 337 6.37 -12.92 9.09
N PRO A 338 6.97 -12.01 8.28
CA PRO A 338 7.57 -10.79 8.79
C PRO A 338 6.52 -9.88 9.43
N ARG A 339 6.78 -9.42 10.66
CA ARG A 339 5.92 -8.47 11.40
C ARG A 339 5.89 -7.11 10.72
N SER A 340 4.81 -6.37 10.90
CA SER A 340 4.68 -4.98 10.45
C SER A 340 5.62 -4.09 11.24
N SER A 341 6.19 -3.09 10.56
CA SER A 341 6.97 -2.05 11.21
C SER A 341 6.12 -1.32 12.27
N ALA A 342 6.72 -1.12 13.45
CA ALA A 342 6.09 -0.44 14.58
C ALA A 342 6.55 1.01 14.67
N ILE A 343 5.68 1.91 15.11
CA ILE A 343 6.05 3.30 15.35
C ILE A 343 7.04 3.36 16.53
N CYS A 344 8.14 4.09 16.36
CA CYS A 344 9.15 4.24 17.40
C CYS A 344 8.54 4.77 18.70
N GLY A 345 8.85 4.12 19.82
CA GLY A 345 8.27 4.40 21.14
C GLY A 345 6.94 3.68 21.45
N THR A 346 6.45 2.80 20.56
CA THR A 346 5.26 1.98 20.77
C THR A 346 5.62 0.49 20.91
N GLY A 347 4.80 -0.28 21.63
CA GLY A 347 5.11 -1.65 22.05
C GLY A 347 6.08 -1.72 23.24
N VAL A 348 6.25 -0.62 23.98
CA VAL A 348 7.19 -0.48 25.11
C VAL A 348 6.59 0.43 26.18
N HIS A 349 7.09 0.33 27.42
CA HIS A 349 6.77 1.25 28.53
C HIS A 349 5.25 1.49 28.76
N GLY A 350 4.44 0.43 28.70
CA GLY A 350 2.98 0.53 28.89
C GLY A 350 2.20 1.05 27.67
N THR A 351 2.87 1.40 26.57
CA THR A 351 2.24 1.86 25.32
C THR A 351 2.14 0.69 24.33
N PRO A 352 0.94 0.24 23.93
CA PRO A 352 0.79 -0.84 22.94
C PRO A 352 1.42 -0.52 21.57
N ARG A 353 1.78 -1.56 20.81
CA ARG A 353 2.43 -1.46 19.49
C ARG A 353 1.47 -0.88 18.45
N GLU A 354 1.84 0.25 17.86
CA GLU A 354 1.08 0.85 16.76
C GLU A 354 1.80 0.73 15.42
N GLN A 355 1.00 0.59 14.36
CA GLN A 355 1.49 0.45 12.99
C GLN A 355 1.31 1.77 12.23
N LEU A 356 2.31 2.11 11.40
CA LEU A 356 2.31 3.32 10.60
C LEU A 356 1.49 3.14 9.31
N ASN A 357 0.69 4.14 8.96
CA ASN A 357 0.25 4.36 7.57
C ASN A 357 1.25 5.28 6.86
N GLU A 358 1.86 4.80 5.78
CA GLU A 358 2.76 5.60 4.93
C GLU A 358 2.01 6.44 3.88
N ASN A 359 0.72 6.21 3.67
CA ASN A 359 -0.10 6.93 2.68
C ASN A 359 -1.10 7.87 3.36
N THR A 360 -1.68 8.81 2.60
CA THR A 360 -2.70 9.72 3.13
C THR A 360 -3.98 8.92 3.44
N ALA A 361 -4.81 9.39 4.35
CA ALA A 361 -6.09 8.73 4.67
C ALA A 361 -7.24 9.12 3.72
N PHE A 362 -6.93 9.92 2.71
CA PHE A 362 -7.88 10.44 1.74
C PHE A 362 -7.90 9.54 0.50
N VAL A 363 -8.90 9.75 -0.35
CA VAL A 363 -8.88 9.23 -1.72
C VAL A 363 -8.46 10.39 -2.59
N ASP A 364 -7.17 10.54 -2.84
CA ASP A 364 -6.59 11.71 -3.52
C ASP A 364 -5.64 11.38 -4.68
N GLY A 365 -5.53 10.10 -5.04
CA GLY A 365 -4.65 9.63 -6.10
C GLY A 365 -3.19 9.53 -5.67
N SER A 366 -2.91 9.34 -4.37
CA SER A 366 -1.56 9.09 -3.86
C SER A 366 -0.79 7.92 -4.55
N PRO A 367 -1.41 6.87 -5.15
CA PRO A 367 -0.66 5.88 -5.93
C PRO A 367 -0.02 6.46 -7.20
N ILE A 368 -0.55 7.60 -7.67
CA ILE A 368 -0.10 8.35 -8.84
C ILE A 368 0.96 9.38 -8.44
N TYR A 369 0.73 10.10 -7.33
CA TYR A 369 1.50 11.30 -6.94
C TYR A 369 2.50 11.07 -5.80
N GLY A 370 2.40 9.95 -5.08
CA GLY A 370 3.16 9.66 -3.87
C GLY A 370 2.62 10.40 -2.63
N SER A 371 3.05 9.93 -1.46
CA SER A 371 2.58 10.41 -0.14
C SER A 371 3.50 11.45 0.51
N ASN A 372 4.50 11.97 -0.21
CA ASN A 372 5.35 13.08 0.22
C ASN A 372 5.99 13.84 -0.95
N TYR A 373 6.31 15.11 -0.72
CA TYR A 373 6.86 16.00 -1.75
C TYR A 373 8.23 15.54 -2.31
N ARG A 374 9.11 14.94 -1.48
CA ARG A 374 10.44 14.50 -1.93
C ARG A 374 10.36 13.39 -2.98
N ASP A 375 9.47 12.42 -2.77
CA ASP A 375 9.25 11.34 -3.72
C ASP A 375 8.48 11.82 -4.97
N LEU A 376 7.55 12.79 -4.86
CA LEU A 376 6.87 13.39 -6.02
C LEU A 376 7.83 13.97 -7.08
N LEU A 377 8.97 14.56 -6.67
CA LEU A 377 9.97 15.11 -7.61
C LEU A 377 10.55 14.03 -8.54
N LYS A 378 10.55 12.77 -8.12
CA LYS A 378 10.96 11.63 -8.96
C LYS A 378 9.93 11.37 -10.08
N LEU A 379 8.65 11.66 -9.82
CA LEU A 379 7.52 11.37 -10.70
C LEU A 379 7.20 12.51 -11.68
N ARG A 380 7.32 13.78 -11.26
CA ARG A 380 7.05 14.95 -12.13
C ARG A 380 8.07 15.11 -13.25
N ASP A 381 7.61 15.53 -14.43
CA ASP A 381 8.48 15.90 -15.54
C ASP A 381 8.97 17.34 -15.38
N GLY A 382 9.96 17.51 -14.48
CA GLY A 382 10.52 18.80 -14.11
C GLY A 382 9.48 19.76 -13.51
N ARG A 383 9.49 21.01 -13.99
CA ARG A 383 8.48 22.04 -13.68
C ARG A 383 7.34 22.11 -14.70
N SER A 384 7.17 21.11 -15.56
CA SER A 384 6.00 21.03 -16.44
C SER A 384 4.73 20.65 -15.65
N GLY A 385 3.59 20.69 -16.32
CA GLY A 385 2.33 20.15 -15.80
C GLY A 385 2.20 18.63 -15.91
N LEU A 386 3.26 17.91 -16.28
CA LEU A 386 3.21 16.48 -16.62
C LEU A 386 3.90 15.59 -15.57
N LEU A 387 3.48 14.32 -15.56
CA LEU A 387 4.20 13.21 -14.96
C LEU A 387 5.06 12.50 -16.01
N LYS A 388 6.24 12.03 -15.60
CA LYS A 388 7.15 11.27 -16.46
C LYS A 388 6.48 9.98 -16.97
N MET A 389 6.74 9.64 -18.23
CA MET A 389 6.32 8.39 -18.85
C MET A 389 7.40 7.90 -19.83
N SER A 390 7.63 6.60 -19.91
CA SER A 390 8.52 5.99 -20.91
C SER A 390 7.73 5.57 -22.14
N ARG A 391 8.27 5.81 -23.35
CA ARG A 391 7.78 5.23 -24.60
C ARG A 391 8.54 3.94 -24.89
N PHE A 392 7.84 2.83 -25.02
CA PHE A 392 8.43 1.52 -25.35
C PHE A 392 7.46 0.70 -26.21
N ASN A 393 7.94 0.02 -27.26
CA ASN A 393 7.12 -0.74 -28.20
C ASN A 393 5.85 0.02 -28.66
N ASN A 394 6.02 1.30 -28.99
CA ASN A 394 4.99 2.31 -29.34
C ASN A 394 3.95 2.67 -28.26
N MET A 395 3.96 2.03 -27.09
CA MET A 395 3.08 2.31 -25.94
C MET A 395 3.66 3.41 -25.04
N MET A 396 2.79 4.10 -24.30
CA MET A 396 3.16 5.07 -23.26
C MET A 396 2.95 4.45 -21.87
N LEU A 397 4.03 4.22 -21.13
CA LEU A 397 4.03 3.47 -19.87
C LEU A 397 4.60 4.31 -18.73
N LEU A 398 4.45 3.83 -17.49
CA LEU A 398 5.18 4.37 -16.34
C LEU A 398 6.71 4.32 -16.60
N PRO A 399 7.53 5.18 -15.98
CA PRO A 399 8.98 5.13 -16.14
C PRO A 399 9.56 3.80 -15.65
N PHE A 400 10.55 3.28 -16.39
CA PHE A 400 11.34 2.10 -16.03
C PHE A 400 12.71 2.17 -16.69
N ASP A 401 13.66 1.37 -16.19
CA ASP A 401 14.98 1.19 -16.80
C ASP A 401 14.87 0.32 -18.06
N SER A 402 14.77 0.95 -19.23
CA SER A 402 14.67 0.25 -20.50
C SER A 402 15.99 -0.37 -20.98
N SER A 403 17.14 -0.09 -20.33
CA SER A 403 18.41 -0.75 -20.69
C SER A 403 18.40 -2.25 -20.34
N ARG A 404 17.53 -2.64 -19.41
CA ARG A 404 17.33 -4.02 -18.93
C ARG A 404 16.52 -4.92 -19.87
N CYS A 405 16.13 -4.43 -21.05
CA CYS A 405 15.32 -5.18 -22.00
C CYS A 405 15.87 -5.14 -23.42
N GLY A 406 16.15 -6.33 -23.96
CA GLY A 406 16.42 -6.54 -25.38
C GLY A 406 15.16 -6.47 -26.23
N THR A 407 15.21 -7.07 -27.42
CA THR A 407 14.12 -7.08 -28.41
C THR A 407 13.03 -8.12 -28.11
N THR A 408 13.18 -8.94 -27.07
CA THR A 408 12.26 -10.04 -26.73
C THR A 408 11.88 -10.04 -25.25
N ILE A 409 10.77 -10.69 -24.91
CA ILE A 409 10.31 -10.80 -23.53
C ILE A 409 11.30 -11.55 -22.62
N ASP A 410 11.98 -12.58 -23.15
CA ASP A 410 12.93 -13.40 -22.41
C ASP A 410 14.27 -12.68 -22.15
N THR A 411 14.55 -11.63 -22.92
CA THR A 411 15.71 -10.74 -22.72
C THR A 411 15.37 -9.48 -21.91
N CYS A 412 14.24 -9.48 -21.20
CA CYS A 412 13.75 -8.34 -20.42
C CYS A 412 13.66 -8.63 -18.92
N THR A 413 14.52 -7.94 -18.16
CA THR A 413 14.75 -8.17 -16.71
C THR A 413 14.19 -7.06 -15.81
N VAL A 414 13.27 -6.24 -16.33
CA VAL A 414 12.60 -5.17 -15.58
C VAL A 414 11.74 -5.75 -14.44
N LYS A 415 12.18 -5.53 -13.19
CA LYS A 415 11.47 -5.89 -11.96
C LYS A 415 10.37 -4.88 -11.57
N SER A 416 10.50 -3.61 -11.95
CA SER A 416 9.64 -2.52 -11.45
C SER A 416 9.39 -1.38 -12.45
N PHE A 417 8.20 -0.78 -12.36
CA PHE A 417 7.90 0.59 -12.79
C PHE A 417 8.05 1.57 -11.62
N VAL A 418 8.31 2.84 -11.94
CA VAL A 418 8.31 3.97 -11.00
C VAL A 418 6.90 4.59 -10.93
N SER A 419 6.41 4.83 -9.72
CA SER A 419 5.03 5.21 -9.39
C SER A 419 4.98 5.92 -8.03
N GLY A 420 3.83 6.48 -7.65
CA GLY A 420 3.60 7.01 -6.30
C GLY A 420 3.60 5.94 -5.21
N ASP A 421 3.18 4.71 -5.56
CA ASP A 421 3.24 3.54 -4.67
C ASP A 421 3.83 2.32 -5.39
N SER A 422 4.91 1.76 -4.82
CA SER A 422 5.68 0.66 -5.41
C SER A 422 4.91 -0.67 -5.53
N ARG A 423 3.76 -0.80 -4.85
CA ARG A 423 2.86 -1.96 -4.96
C ARG A 423 2.17 -2.04 -6.32
N SER A 424 2.21 -0.98 -7.14
CA SER A 424 1.84 -0.99 -8.57
C SER A 424 2.40 -2.18 -9.34
N ASN A 425 3.56 -2.69 -8.91
CA ASN A 425 4.34 -3.74 -9.56
C ASN A 425 3.92 -5.16 -9.18
N THR A 426 3.04 -5.34 -8.19
CA THR A 426 2.63 -6.66 -7.70
C THR A 426 1.85 -7.49 -8.72
N PHE A 427 1.06 -6.86 -9.60
CA PHE A 427 0.21 -7.56 -10.56
C PHE A 427 -0.03 -6.72 -11.83
N ILE A 428 0.02 -7.33 -13.01
CA ILE A 428 -0.10 -6.60 -14.29
C ILE A 428 -1.47 -5.90 -14.47
N GLY A 429 -2.54 -6.41 -13.85
CA GLY A 429 -3.84 -5.70 -13.83
C GLY A 429 -3.77 -4.40 -13.03
N LEU A 430 -3.05 -4.40 -11.91
CA LEU A 430 -2.86 -3.24 -11.05
C LEU A 430 -1.96 -2.20 -11.73
N SER A 431 -0.83 -2.64 -12.29
CA SER A 431 0.06 -1.77 -13.08
C SER A 431 -0.70 -1.07 -14.22
N SER A 432 -1.66 -1.76 -14.82
CA SER A 432 -2.50 -1.22 -15.90
C SER A 432 -3.35 -0.02 -15.44
N PHE A 433 -3.90 -0.04 -14.22
CA PHE A 433 -4.64 1.10 -13.65
C PHE A 433 -3.72 2.30 -13.32
N TYR A 434 -2.52 2.06 -12.80
CA TYR A 434 -1.55 3.15 -12.56
C TYR A 434 -1.11 3.81 -13.88
N ILE A 435 -0.86 3.01 -14.93
CA ILE A 435 -0.57 3.54 -16.28
C ILE A 435 -1.77 4.35 -16.80
N LEU A 436 -3.00 3.85 -16.65
CA LEU A 436 -4.23 4.54 -17.07
C LEU A 436 -4.36 5.93 -16.43
N PHE A 437 -4.14 6.05 -15.12
CA PHE A 437 -4.29 7.32 -14.41
C PHE A 437 -3.12 8.30 -14.62
N VAL A 438 -1.90 7.82 -14.85
CA VAL A 438 -0.78 8.69 -15.27
C VAL A 438 -0.98 9.19 -16.70
N ARG A 439 -1.61 8.40 -17.59
CA ARG A 439 -2.08 8.88 -18.89
C ARG A 439 -3.15 9.96 -18.73
N GLU A 440 -4.12 9.78 -17.84
CA GLU A 440 -5.23 10.74 -17.63
C GLU A 440 -4.73 12.09 -17.11
N HIS A 441 -3.87 12.10 -16.09
CA HIS A 441 -3.21 13.32 -15.62
C HIS A 441 -2.52 14.07 -16.78
N ASN A 442 -1.77 13.33 -17.60
CA ASN A 442 -1.07 13.85 -18.77
C ASN A 442 -2.01 14.20 -19.95
N ARG A 443 -3.26 13.74 -19.95
CA ARG A 443 -4.32 14.14 -20.90
C ARG A 443 -4.89 15.49 -20.48
N ILE A 444 -5.37 15.60 -19.24
CA ILE A 444 -5.92 16.82 -18.64
C ILE A 444 -4.90 17.97 -18.73
N ALA A 445 -3.67 17.75 -18.27
CA ALA A 445 -2.62 18.78 -18.28
C ALA A 445 -2.37 19.39 -19.66
N ARG A 446 -2.39 18.57 -20.72
CA ARG A 446 -2.21 19.04 -22.12
C ARG A 446 -3.45 19.73 -22.70
N VAL A 447 -4.63 19.51 -22.15
CA VAL A 447 -5.85 20.26 -22.52
C VAL A 447 -5.86 21.60 -21.77
N LEU A 448 -5.64 21.59 -20.45
CA LEU A 448 -5.55 22.81 -19.64
C LEU A 448 -4.46 23.77 -20.13
N GLN A 449 -3.30 23.25 -20.57
CA GLN A 449 -2.22 24.07 -21.15
C GLN A 449 -2.64 24.78 -22.45
N LYS A 450 -3.58 24.21 -23.22
CA LYS A 450 -4.12 24.82 -24.45
C LYS A 450 -5.23 25.82 -24.16
N LEU A 451 -6.10 25.51 -23.20
CA LEU A 451 -7.16 26.41 -22.75
C LEU A 451 -6.60 27.66 -22.07
N ASN A 452 -5.53 27.46 -21.28
CA ASN A 452 -4.96 28.48 -20.40
C ASN A 452 -3.43 28.65 -20.61
N PRO A 453 -2.97 29.23 -21.74
CA PRO A 453 -1.53 29.31 -22.07
C PRO A 453 -0.67 30.10 -21.08
N ALA A 454 -1.29 30.91 -20.21
CA ALA A 454 -0.60 31.69 -19.17
C ALA A 454 -0.32 30.91 -17.87
N TRP A 455 -0.86 29.69 -17.70
CA TRP A 455 -0.65 28.91 -16.48
C TRP A 455 0.77 28.32 -16.42
N SER A 456 1.41 28.41 -15.25
CA SER A 456 2.69 27.74 -15.00
C SER A 456 2.51 26.22 -14.97
N GLY A 457 3.57 25.48 -15.30
CA GLY A 457 3.56 24.01 -15.22
C GLY A 457 3.30 23.50 -13.79
N ASP A 458 3.79 24.20 -12.77
CA ASP A 458 3.47 23.91 -11.37
C ASP A 458 1.95 24.05 -11.08
N ARG A 459 1.26 25.04 -11.67
CA ARG A 459 -0.20 25.13 -11.57
C ARG A 459 -0.91 24.04 -12.38
N LEU A 460 -0.50 23.81 -13.63
CA LEU A 460 -1.07 22.78 -14.50
C LEU A 460 -1.02 21.39 -13.84
N PHE A 461 0.07 21.09 -13.13
CA PHE A 461 0.20 19.88 -12.33
C PHE A 461 -0.84 19.81 -11.20
N GLN A 462 -0.98 20.87 -10.39
CA GLN A 462 -1.93 20.85 -9.25
C GLN A 462 -3.38 20.76 -9.69
N GLU A 463 -3.80 21.49 -10.74
CA GLU A 463 -5.17 21.43 -11.27
C GLU A 463 -5.46 20.06 -11.89
N SER A 464 -4.51 19.48 -12.64
CA SER A 464 -4.66 18.12 -13.19
C SER A 464 -4.73 17.06 -12.10
N ARG A 465 -3.92 17.19 -11.03
CA ARG A 465 -4.00 16.35 -9.83
C ARG A 465 -5.35 16.49 -9.12
N LYS A 466 -5.85 17.71 -8.96
CA LYS A 466 -7.13 18.02 -8.33
C LYS A 466 -8.31 17.41 -9.09
N ILE A 467 -8.29 17.48 -10.43
CA ILE A 467 -9.31 16.87 -11.30
C ILE A 467 -9.24 15.33 -11.21
N VAL A 468 -8.06 14.71 -11.39
CA VAL A 468 -7.93 13.24 -11.32
C VAL A 468 -8.34 12.70 -9.94
N GLY A 469 -7.99 13.38 -8.85
CA GLY A 469 -8.46 13.01 -7.52
C GLY A 469 -9.98 13.03 -7.39
N ALA A 470 -10.64 14.04 -7.98
CA ALA A 470 -12.09 14.14 -8.02
C ALA A 470 -12.74 13.05 -8.91
N GLU A 471 -12.11 12.67 -10.02
CA GLU A 471 -12.57 11.57 -10.87
C GLU A 471 -12.51 10.22 -10.15
N ILE A 472 -11.43 9.95 -9.41
CA ILE A 472 -11.28 8.74 -8.58
C ILE A 472 -12.35 8.73 -7.48
N GLN A 473 -12.62 9.86 -6.84
CA GLN A 473 -13.70 9.96 -5.86
C GLN A 473 -15.08 9.76 -6.50
N ALA A 474 -15.36 10.33 -7.68
CA ALA A 474 -16.62 10.15 -8.38
C ALA A 474 -16.88 8.67 -8.72
N VAL A 475 -15.92 7.97 -9.34
CA VAL A 475 -16.04 6.53 -9.63
C VAL A 475 -16.20 5.72 -8.34
N LEU A 476 -15.44 6.03 -7.30
CA LEU A 476 -15.56 5.35 -6.01
C LEU A 476 -16.98 5.45 -5.43
N TYR A 477 -17.47 6.66 -5.18
CA TYR A 477 -18.73 6.85 -4.46
C TYR A 477 -19.98 6.62 -5.33
N ASN A 478 -19.89 6.81 -6.66
CA ASN A 478 -21.05 6.71 -7.56
C ASN A 478 -21.16 5.34 -8.26
N GLU A 479 -20.04 4.68 -8.61
CA GLU A 479 -20.05 3.39 -9.32
C GLU A 479 -19.67 2.21 -8.40
N PHE A 480 -18.60 2.32 -7.61
CA PHE A 480 -18.06 1.19 -6.84
C PHE A 480 -18.82 0.93 -5.52
N MET A 481 -18.99 1.96 -4.69
CA MET A 481 -19.58 1.83 -3.35
C MET A 481 -21.03 1.28 -3.35
N PRO A 482 -21.92 1.67 -4.29
CA PRO A 482 -23.27 1.10 -4.35
C PRO A 482 -23.29 -0.39 -4.69
N LEU A 483 -22.41 -0.85 -5.60
CA LEU A 483 -22.27 -2.28 -5.93
C LEU A 483 -21.65 -3.09 -4.79
N MET A 484 -20.76 -2.48 -4.00
CA MET A 484 -20.11 -3.16 -2.88
C MET A 484 -21.06 -3.42 -1.69
N LEU A 485 -21.88 -2.43 -1.34
CA LEU A 485 -22.74 -2.42 -0.14
C LEU A 485 -24.22 -2.66 -0.46
N GLY A 486 -24.59 -2.77 -1.73
CA GLY A 486 -25.98 -2.92 -2.17
C GLY A 486 -26.89 -1.79 -1.66
N PRO A 487 -28.18 -2.08 -1.40
CA PRO A 487 -29.10 -1.12 -0.75
C PRO A 487 -28.62 -0.65 0.63
N SER A 488 -27.72 -1.37 1.31
CA SER A 488 -27.14 -0.86 2.57
C SER A 488 -26.19 0.32 2.36
N ALA A 489 -25.75 0.63 1.14
CA ALA A 489 -24.97 1.83 0.82
C ALA A 489 -25.65 3.13 1.29
N GLU A 490 -26.97 3.25 1.07
CA GLU A 490 -27.76 4.43 1.46
C GLU A 490 -27.70 4.64 2.98
N ARG A 491 -27.97 3.58 3.77
CA ARG A 491 -27.91 3.64 5.24
C ARG A 491 -26.49 3.84 5.76
N LEU A 492 -25.50 3.16 5.19
CA LEU A 492 -24.12 3.14 5.71
C LEU A 492 -23.34 4.40 5.36
N LEU A 493 -23.54 4.99 4.18
CA LEU A 493 -22.89 6.23 3.76
C LEU A 493 -23.77 7.46 4.03
N GLY A 494 -25.06 7.40 3.70
CA GLY A 494 -26.00 8.53 3.71
C GLY A 494 -25.84 9.48 2.52
N PRO A 495 -26.57 10.60 2.48
CA PRO A 495 -26.23 11.76 1.66
C PRO A 495 -24.90 12.40 2.14
N TYR A 496 -24.25 13.19 1.29
CA TYR A 496 -23.14 14.05 1.69
C TYR A 496 -23.68 15.38 2.22
N ASN A 497 -23.29 15.75 3.45
CA ASN A 497 -23.81 16.93 4.16
C ASN A 497 -22.79 18.10 4.20
N GLY A 498 -21.73 18.05 3.39
CA GLY A 498 -20.62 18.98 3.44
C GLY A 498 -19.43 18.48 4.26
N TYR A 499 -18.42 19.35 4.41
CA TYR A 499 -17.19 19.04 5.16
C TYR A 499 -17.38 19.23 6.67
N GLU A 500 -17.06 18.19 7.44
CA GLU A 500 -17.20 18.16 8.89
C GLU A 500 -15.81 18.19 9.58
N PRO A 501 -15.29 19.36 10.00
CA PRO A 501 -13.92 19.50 10.54
C PRO A 501 -13.67 18.79 11.89
N ASN A 502 -14.69 18.18 12.49
CA ASN A 502 -14.57 17.36 13.69
C ASN A 502 -14.46 15.86 13.39
N VAL A 503 -14.84 15.42 12.17
CA VAL A 503 -14.70 14.03 11.74
C VAL A 503 -13.22 13.68 11.58
N ASN A 504 -12.83 12.52 12.13
CA ASN A 504 -11.52 11.93 11.87
C ASN A 504 -11.57 11.09 10.58
N PRO A 505 -10.84 11.44 9.49
CA PRO A 505 -10.77 10.66 8.27
C PRO A 505 -9.71 9.55 8.33
N SER A 506 -8.76 9.57 9.29
CA SER A 506 -7.66 8.60 9.40
C SER A 506 -8.14 7.17 9.23
N VAL A 507 -7.46 6.38 8.41
CA VAL A 507 -7.82 4.97 8.18
C VAL A 507 -7.78 4.19 9.49
N SER A 508 -8.82 3.41 9.76
CA SER A 508 -8.84 2.49 10.88
C SER A 508 -8.07 1.21 10.60
N ASN A 509 -7.40 0.69 11.61
CA ASN A 509 -6.56 -0.50 11.49
C ASN A 509 -7.42 -1.72 11.11
N GLU A 510 -8.64 -1.80 11.63
CA GLU A 510 -9.66 -2.80 11.32
C GLU A 510 -10.05 -2.81 9.83
N PHE A 511 -10.10 -1.63 9.20
CA PHE A 511 -10.40 -1.48 7.77
C PHE A 511 -9.28 -2.04 6.88
N THR A 512 -8.03 -1.58 7.06
CA THR A 512 -6.91 -1.97 6.19
C THR A 512 -6.39 -3.38 6.48
N THR A 513 -6.52 -3.87 7.71
CA THR A 513 -5.95 -5.15 8.14
C THR A 513 -6.92 -6.31 7.98
N ALA A 514 -8.24 -6.07 8.05
CA ALA A 514 -9.25 -7.11 7.86
C ALA A 514 -10.32 -6.73 6.82
N ALA A 515 -11.18 -5.74 7.10
CA ALA A 515 -12.44 -5.63 6.36
C ALA A 515 -12.28 -5.36 4.86
N PHE A 516 -11.44 -4.39 4.47
CA PHE A 516 -11.21 -4.06 3.06
C PHE A 516 -10.30 -5.07 2.33
N ARG A 517 -9.88 -6.16 2.99
CA ARG A 517 -9.15 -7.29 2.37
C ARG A 517 -10.06 -8.35 1.77
N PHE A 518 -11.39 -8.23 1.90
CA PHE A 518 -12.36 -9.14 1.28
C PHE A 518 -12.18 -9.31 -0.23
N GLY A 519 -11.64 -8.29 -0.92
CA GLY A 519 -11.27 -8.36 -2.34
C GLY A 519 -10.27 -9.46 -2.70
N HIS A 520 -9.51 -10.00 -1.73
CA HIS A 520 -8.67 -11.19 -1.96
C HIS A 520 -9.48 -12.46 -2.25
N GLY A 521 -10.74 -12.54 -1.80
CA GLY A 521 -11.67 -13.61 -2.15
C GLY A 521 -12.24 -13.51 -3.55
N MET A 522 -12.13 -12.34 -4.20
CA MET A 522 -12.58 -12.11 -5.59
C MET A 522 -11.60 -12.59 -6.66
N ILE A 523 -10.34 -12.83 -6.27
CA ILE A 523 -9.27 -13.23 -7.18
C ILE A 523 -9.61 -14.59 -7.77
N VAL A 524 -9.63 -14.67 -9.10
CA VAL A 524 -9.79 -15.93 -9.86
C VAL A 524 -8.43 -16.50 -10.28
N GLU A 525 -8.39 -17.82 -10.52
CA GLU A 525 -7.19 -18.54 -11.01
C GLU A 525 -6.63 -17.96 -12.32
N GLN A 526 -7.51 -17.57 -13.25
CA GLN A 526 -7.14 -17.20 -14.62
C GLN A 526 -7.90 -15.97 -15.11
N TYR A 527 -7.22 -15.10 -15.86
CA TYR A 527 -7.79 -13.94 -16.52
C TYR A 527 -7.60 -14.04 -18.04
N SER A 528 -8.63 -13.65 -18.79
CA SER A 528 -8.54 -13.49 -20.25
C SER A 528 -7.60 -12.36 -20.66
N ARG A 529 -7.17 -12.35 -21.93
CA ARG A 529 -6.55 -11.17 -22.57
C ARG A 529 -7.06 -11.03 -23.99
N LEU A 530 -7.67 -9.88 -24.29
CA LEU A 530 -8.49 -9.72 -25.49
C LEU A 530 -8.04 -8.57 -26.40
N SER A 531 -8.04 -8.83 -27.71
CA SER A 531 -7.85 -7.81 -28.74
C SER A 531 -9.02 -6.81 -28.81
N ASP A 532 -8.82 -5.74 -29.58
CA ASP A 532 -9.84 -4.77 -29.97
C ASP A 532 -11.15 -5.40 -30.48
N ASN A 533 -11.06 -6.52 -31.20
CA ASN A 533 -12.18 -7.30 -31.72
C ASN A 533 -12.71 -8.41 -30.79
N TRP A 534 -12.42 -8.35 -29.48
CA TRP A 534 -12.98 -9.25 -28.45
C TRP A 534 -12.57 -10.73 -28.55
N ARG A 535 -11.45 -11.02 -29.21
CA ARG A 535 -10.88 -12.37 -29.32
C ARG A 535 -9.65 -12.55 -28.42
N PRO A 536 -9.31 -13.77 -27.99
CA PRO A 536 -8.04 -14.03 -27.30
C PRO A 536 -6.84 -13.57 -28.14
N ILE A 537 -5.89 -12.87 -27.52
CA ILE A 537 -4.62 -12.51 -28.17
C ILE A 537 -3.73 -13.76 -28.34
N PRO A 538 -2.74 -13.77 -29.26
CA PRO A 538 -1.86 -14.93 -29.48
C PRO A 538 -1.11 -15.41 -28.24
N SER A 539 -0.83 -14.52 -27.27
CA SER A 539 -0.21 -14.87 -25.99
C SER A 539 -1.15 -15.61 -25.00
N GLY A 540 -2.43 -15.79 -25.35
CA GLY A 540 -3.43 -16.50 -24.54
C GLY A 540 -3.92 -15.75 -23.29
N PRO A 541 -4.72 -16.40 -22.42
CA PRO A 541 -5.01 -15.91 -21.07
C PRO A 541 -3.75 -15.89 -20.18
N TYR A 542 -3.88 -15.55 -18.90
CA TYR A 542 -2.82 -15.76 -17.91
C TYR A 542 -3.37 -16.28 -16.58
N GLN A 543 -2.67 -17.25 -15.98
CA GLN A 543 -2.89 -17.62 -14.57
C GLN A 543 -2.48 -16.45 -13.68
N PHE A 544 -3.19 -16.20 -12.58
CA PHE A 544 -2.95 -15.08 -11.65
C PHE A 544 -1.48 -14.92 -11.29
N ASN A 545 -0.83 -16.00 -10.84
CA ASN A 545 0.57 -16.02 -10.42
C ASN A 545 1.53 -15.68 -11.58
N ASN A 546 1.19 -16.06 -12.81
CA ASN A 546 1.94 -15.69 -14.03
C ASN A 546 1.72 -14.23 -14.45
N GLY A 547 0.78 -13.52 -13.83
CA GLY A 547 0.62 -12.06 -13.87
C GLY A 547 1.23 -11.33 -12.67
N THR A 548 1.69 -12.04 -11.62
CA THR A 548 2.32 -11.39 -10.45
C THR A 548 3.81 -11.11 -10.67
N PHE A 549 4.23 -9.87 -10.45
CA PHE A 549 5.61 -9.39 -10.70
C PHE A 549 6.17 -9.69 -12.12
N LYS A 550 5.30 -9.84 -13.14
CA LYS A 550 5.70 -10.12 -14.54
C LYS A 550 5.45 -8.93 -15.47
N LEU A 551 6.06 -7.78 -15.14
CA LEU A 551 5.84 -6.52 -15.86
C LEU A 551 6.27 -6.55 -17.32
N GLN A 552 7.24 -7.40 -17.70
CA GLN A 552 7.64 -7.59 -19.10
C GLN A 552 6.49 -8.08 -19.99
N LYS A 553 5.42 -8.66 -19.43
CA LYS A 553 4.19 -8.98 -20.17
C LYS A 553 3.48 -7.73 -20.69
N LEU A 554 3.47 -6.63 -19.94
CA LEU A 554 2.92 -5.36 -20.44
C LEU A 554 3.85 -4.73 -21.50
N LEU A 555 5.15 -4.99 -21.43
CA LEU A 555 6.15 -4.47 -22.38
C LEU A 555 6.11 -5.18 -23.76
N PHE A 556 5.75 -6.47 -23.80
CA PHE A 556 5.82 -7.29 -25.02
C PHE A 556 4.51 -7.99 -25.44
N GLU A 557 3.57 -8.25 -24.53
CA GLU A 557 2.33 -9.02 -24.80
C GLU A 557 1.10 -8.13 -25.03
N GLY A 558 1.32 -6.91 -25.55
CA GLY A 558 0.27 -6.03 -26.08
C GLY A 558 -0.20 -4.87 -25.19
N GLY A 559 0.49 -4.59 -24.07
CA GLY A 559 0.20 -3.44 -23.21
C GLY A 559 -0.94 -3.63 -22.22
N ILE A 560 -1.50 -2.53 -21.74
CA ILE A 560 -2.60 -2.52 -20.77
C ILE A 560 -3.93 -2.94 -21.41
N ASP A 561 -4.11 -2.64 -22.69
CA ASP A 561 -5.34 -2.84 -23.47
C ASP A 561 -5.92 -4.26 -23.35
N PRO A 562 -5.14 -5.35 -23.60
CA PRO A 562 -5.67 -6.70 -23.50
C PRO A 562 -5.96 -7.13 -22.06
N VAL A 563 -5.22 -6.60 -21.09
CA VAL A 563 -5.40 -6.89 -19.66
C VAL A 563 -6.68 -6.23 -19.14
N LEU A 564 -6.95 -4.98 -19.52
CA LEU A 564 -8.17 -4.26 -19.13
C LEU A 564 -9.43 -4.87 -19.75
N ARG A 565 -9.42 -5.22 -21.05
CA ARG A 565 -10.51 -6.03 -21.65
C ARG A 565 -10.63 -7.41 -21.01
N GLY A 566 -9.50 -7.98 -20.58
CA GLY A 566 -9.42 -9.24 -19.82
C GLY A 566 -10.18 -9.19 -18.50
N LEU A 567 -9.84 -8.23 -17.63
CA LEU A 567 -10.48 -8.00 -16.34
C LEU A 567 -11.99 -7.75 -16.49
N TRP A 568 -12.41 -6.96 -17.48
CA TRP A 568 -13.82 -6.73 -17.78
C TRP A 568 -14.55 -7.99 -18.27
N SER A 569 -13.94 -8.80 -19.13
CA SER A 569 -14.57 -10.05 -19.61
C SER A 569 -14.62 -11.18 -18.57
N THR A 570 -13.93 -11.04 -17.43
CA THR A 570 -13.79 -12.09 -16.42
C THR A 570 -14.62 -11.74 -15.17
N PRO A 571 -15.63 -12.54 -14.78
CA PRO A 571 -16.39 -12.31 -13.55
C PRO A 571 -15.49 -12.42 -12.32
N ILE A 572 -15.82 -11.71 -11.23
CA ILE A 572 -15.15 -11.96 -9.94
C ILE A 572 -15.56 -13.34 -9.37
N LYS A 573 -14.68 -13.95 -8.58
CA LYS A 573 -15.12 -14.96 -7.61
C LYS A 573 -15.99 -14.28 -6.53
N GLN A 574 -16.97 -14.98 -5.96
CA GLN A 574 -17.66 -14.50 -4.77
C GLN A 574 -16.67 -14.37 -3.59
N PRO A 575 -16.68 -13.27 -2.80
CA PRO A 575 -15.66 -13.01 -1.77
C PRO A 575 -15.58 -14.05 -0.65
N GLN A 576 -16.65 -14.79 -0.40
CA GLN A 576 -16.72 -15.86 0.59
C GLN A 576 -15.79 -17.02 0.17
N GLY A 577 -14.60 -17.04 0.77
CA GLY A 577 -13.50 -17.94 0.45
C GLY A 577 -12.54 -17.43 -0.64
N MET A 578 -11.40 -18.09 -0.78
CA MET A 578 -10.22 -17.67 -1.54
C MET A 578 -9.71 -18.82 -2.42
N THR A 579 -9.23 -18.49 -3.62
CA THR A 579 -8.83 -19.49 -4.63
C THR A 579 -7.41 -20.06 -4.38
N PRO A 580 -7.10 -21.31 -4.76
CA PRO A 580 -5.77 -21.92 -4.56
C PRO A 580 -4.57 -21.11 -5.09
N ALA A 581 -4.72 -20.33 -6.15
CA ALA A 581 -3.69 -19.40 -6.63
C ALA A 581 -3.20 -18.41 -5.55
N VAL A 582 -4.02 -18.10 -4.54
CA VAL A 582 -3.65 -17.23 -3.41
C VAL A 582 -3.51 -17.94 -2.07
N THR A 583 -4.10 -19.12 -1.84
CA THR A 583 -3.89 -19.88 -0.58
C THR A 583 -2.71 -20.86 -0.65
N GLU A 584 -2.40 -21.40 -1.83
CA GLU A 584 -1.39 -22.46 -2.00
C GLU A 584 -0.15 -22.01 -2.77
N HIS A 585 -0.29 -20.98 -3.60
CA HIS A 585 0.69 -20.64 -4.65
C HIS A 585 1.07 -19.16 -4.70
N LEU A 586 0.65 -18.33 -3.71
CA LEU A 586 0.97 -16.90 -3.70
C LEU A 586 2.49 -16.70 -3.78
N PHE A 587 2.95 -15.97 -4.80
CA PHE A 587 4.37 -15.72 -5.07
C PHE A 587 5.25 -17.00 -5.00
N SER A 588 4.68 -18.13 -5.45
CA SER A 588 5.26 -19.48 -5.51
C SER A 588 5.40 -20.26 -4.19
N ASN A 589 5.30 -19.64 -3.02
CA ASN A 589 5.54 -20.32 -1.73
C ASN A 589 4.80 -19.75 -0.49
N ALA A 590 3.73 -18.96 -0.66
CA ALA A 590 2.97 -18.38 0.45
C ALA A 590 1.45 -18.61 0.36
N ASP A 591 0.76 -18.33 1.47
CA ASP A 591 -0.70 -18.37 1.64
C ASP A 591 -1.20 -16.98 2.08
N LEU A 592 -2.04 -16.36 1.26
CA LEU A 592 -2.60 -15.03 1.51
C LEU A 592 -3.63 -15.01 2.64
N GLY A 593 -4.39 -16.09 2.85
CA GLY A 593 -5.32 -16.23 3.96
C GLY A 593 -4.57 -16.29 5.28
N THR A 594 -3.57 -17.18 5.38
CA THR A 594 -2.63 -17.25 6.51
C THR A 594 -1.98 -15.89 6.78
N LEU A 595 -1.49 -15.20 5.74
CA LEU A 595 -0.84 -13.89 5.89
C LEU A 595 -1.79 -12.80 6.40
N ASN A 596 -3.07 -12.81 6.02
CA ASN A 596 -4.06 -11.85 6.50
C ASN A 596 -4.45 -12.12 7.97
N ILE A 597 -4.67 -13.38 8.34
CA ILE A 597 -4.94 -13.80 9.73
C ILE A 597 -3.79 -13.38 10.64
N MET A 598 -2.55 -13.70 10.26
CA MET A 598 -1.36 -13.33 11.02
C MET A 598 -1.11 -11.82 11.05
N ARG A 599 -1.50 -11.06 10.02
CA ARG A 599 -1.46 -9.59 10.04
C ARG A 599 -2.43 -9.02 11.07
N GLY A 600 -3.63 -9.61 11.20
CA GLY A 600 -4.59 -9.24 12.24
C GLY A 600 -4.03 -9.43 13.65
N LYS A 601 -3.42 -10.59 13.92
CA LYS A 601 -2.77 -10.89 15.20
C LYS A 601 -1.58 -9.96 15.49
N ASP A 602 -0.74 -9.70 14.49
CA ASP A 602 0.42 -8.78 14.58
C ASP A 602 0.03 -7.32 14.82
N HIS A 603 -1.13 -6.89 14.29
CA HIS A 603 -1.70 -5.55 14.51
C HIS A 603 -2.53 -5.44 15.79
N GLY A 604 -2.65 -6.51 16.59
CA GLY A 604 -3.43 -6.53 17.82
C GLY A 604 -4.91 -6.26 17.55
N MET A 605 -5.50 -6.93 16.55
CA MET A 605 -6.91 -6.70 16.19
C MET A 605 -7.86 -7.37 17.19
N PRO A 606 -8.97 -6.70 17.58
CA PRO A 606 -10.05 -7.34 18.34
C PRO A 606 -10.64 -8.54 17.60
N SER A 607 -11.26 -9.45 18.35
CA SER A 607 -11.97 -10.58 17.77
C SER A 607 -13.16 -10.17 16.90
N TYR A 608 -13.55 -11.06 15.99
CA TYR A 608 -14.76 -10.93 15.18
C TYR A 608 -15.99 -10.61 16.03
N ASN A 609 -16.20 -11.32 17.14
CA ASN A 609 -17.36 -11.14 18.02
C ASN A 609 -17.42 -9.71 18.61
N LYS A 610 -16.28 -9.18 19.08
CA LYS A 610 -16.19 -7.79 19.59
C LYS A 610 -16.47 -6.75 18.50
N MET A 611 -16.04 -7.02 17.26
CA MET A 611 -16.37 -6.14 16.13
C MET A 611 -17.84 -6.26 15.67
N ARG A 612 -18.47 -7.43 15.80
CA ARG A 612 -19.93 -7.58 15.65
C ARG A 612 -20.66 -6.67 16.65
N GLN A 613 -20.23 -6.67 17.91
CA GLN A 613 -20.79 -5.79 18.96
C GLN A 613 -20.58 -4.30 18.66
N PHE A 614 -19.38 -3.90 18.23
CA PHE A 614 -19.11 -2.53 17.76
C PHE A 614 -20.06 -2.11 16.61
N CYS A 615 -20.39 -3.05 15.73
CA CYS A 615 -21.33 -2.86 14.62
C CYS A 615 -22.82 -2.98 15.03
N GLY A 616 -23.14 -3.07 16.32
CA GLY A 616 -24.50 -3.16 16.84
C GLY A 616 -25.16 -4.54 16.72
N LEU A 617 -24.39 -5.57 16.37
CA LEU A 617 -24.84 -6.96 16.26
C LEU A 617 -24.67 -7.69 17.60
N ARG A 618 -25.48 -8.72 17.85
CA ARG A 618 -25.46 -9.43 19.14
C ARG A 618 -24.23 -10.34 19.28
N MET A 619 -23.47 -10.19 20.37
CA MET A 619 -22.43 -11.16 20.78
C MET A 619 -22.97 -12.60 20.77
N ALA A 620 -22.24 -13.52 20.17
CA ALA A 620 -22.55 -14.95 20.18
C ALA A 620 -21.76 -15.67 21.27
N TYR A 621 -22.42 -16.45 22.13
CA TYR A 621 -21.78 -17.25 23.18
C TYR A 621 -21.52 -18.70 22.75
N SER A 622 -22.06 -19.10 21.61
CA SER A 622 -21.87 -20.39 20.95
C SER A 622 -21.78 -20.22 19.43
N PHE A 623 -21.26 -21.22 18.72
CA PHE A 623 -21.13 -21.14 17.26
C PHE A 623 -22.49 -21.16 16.54
N ASP A 624 -23.52 -21.76 17.13
CA ASP A 624 -24.88 -21.77 16.56
C ASP A 624 -25.59 -20.41 16.67
N GLU A 625 -25.22 -19.58 17.64
CA GLU A 625 -25.72 -18.20 17.74
C GLU A 625 -25.23 -17.28 16.61
N LEU A 626 -24.31 -17.74 15.76
CA LEU A 626 -23.89 -17.04 14.54
C LEU A 626 -24.87 -17.28 13.36
N ALA A 627 -25.88 -18.13 13.50
CA ALA A 627 -26.81 -18.54 12.43
C ALA A 627 -27.55 -17.40 11.73
N GLU A 628 -27.64 -16.21 12.34
CA GLU A 628 -28.28 -15.02 11.76
C GLU A 628 -27.50 -14.43 10.58
N HIS A 629 -26.17 -14.61 10.55
CA HIS A 629 -25.28 -14.06 9.51
C HIS A 629 -24.27 -15.08 8.94
N ILE A 630 -24.25 -16.30 9.48
CA ILE A 630 -23.53 -17.46 8.96
C ILE A 630 -24.53 -18.60 8.91
N THR A 631 -25.43 -18.55 7.93
CA THR A 631 -26.60 -19.44 7.86
C THR A 631 -26.20 -20.90 7.66
N ASP A 632 -25.16 -21.19 6.87
CA ASP A 632 -24.68 -22.56 6.64
C ASP A 632 -24.13 -23.21 7.96
N PRO A 633 -24.78 -24.26 8.48
CA PRO A 633 -24.29 -24.98 9.66
C PRO A 633 -22.97 -25.72 9.41
N THR A 634 -22.52 -25.88 8.16
CA THR A 634 -21.23 -26.47 7.80
C THR A 634 -20.10 -25.49 8.10
N ILE A 635 -20.24 -24.23 7.73
CA ILE A 635 -19.30 -23.16 8.10
C ILE A 635 -19.25 -22.99 9.62
N ARG A 636 -20.40 -22.97 10.31
CA ARG A 636 -20.43 -22.91 11.79
C ARG A 636 -19.75 -24.09 12.47
N ARG A 637 -19.94 -25.31 11.97
CA ARG A 637 -19.22 -26.51 12.47
C ARG A 637 -17.72 -26.45 12.19
N ALA A 638 -17.30 -25.95 11.03
CA ALA A 638 -15.89 -25.74 10.71
C ALA A 638 -15.26 -24.67 11.63
N LEU A 639 -15.97 -23.58 11.93
CA LEU A 639 -15.50 -22.60 12.92
C LEU A 639 -15.28 -23.25 14.29
N SER A 640 -16.20 -24.12 14.74
CA SER A 640 -16.07 -24.84 16.02
C SER A 640 -14.98 -25.92 16.06
N SER A 641 -14.41 -26.33 14.91
CA SER A 641 -13.27 -27.26 14.90
C SER A 641 -11.92 -26.55 14.97
N ILE A 642 -11.86 -25.28 14.55
CA ILE A 642 -10.67 -24.42 14.51
C ILE A 642 -10.56 -23.51 15.75
N TYR A 643 -11.68 -22.97 16.22
CA TYR A 643 -11.73 -22.01 17.33
C TYR A 643 -12.42 -22.62 18.56
N ALA A 644 -11.93 -22.30 19.76
CA ALA A 644 -12.51 -22.81 21.02
C ALA A 644 -13.77 -22.02 21.45
N SER A 645 -13.81 -20.73 21.12
CA SER A 645 -14.93 -19.82 21.39
C SER A 645 -15.21 -18.95 20.16
N PRO A 646 -16.45 -18.44 19.94
CA PRO A 646 -16.70 -17.34 19.01
C PRO A 646 -15.83 -16.10 19.25
N ASP A 647 -15.39 -15.87 20.49
CA ASP A 647 -14.46 -14.79 20.85
C ASP A 647 -13.01 -15.04 20.39
N ASP A 648 -12.66 -16.26 19.97
CA ASP A 648 -11.36 -16.55 19.37
C ASP A 648 -11.32 -16.29 17.85
N ILE A 649 -12.47 -16.11 17.20
CA ILE A 649 -12.52 -15.97 15.73
C ILE A 649 -11.79 -14.69 15.32
N ASP A 650 -10.74 -14.86 14.50
CA ASP A 650 -9.95 -13.74 13.98
C ASP A 650 -10.82 -12.89 13.02
N LEU A 651 -10.80 -11.55 13.17
CA LEU A 651 -11.70 -10.63 12.47
C LEU A 651 -11.78 -10.84 10.95
N TYR A 652 -10.64 -11.14 10.31
CA TYR A 652 -10.60 -11.42 8.88
C TYR A 652 -11.35 -12.70 8.51
N VAL A 653 -11.26 -13.76 9.33
CA VAL A 653 -11.96 -15.02 9.06
C VAL A 653 -13.45 -14.84 9.24
N GLY A 654 -13.87 -14.27 10.37
CA GLY A 654 -15.29 -14.07 10.70
C GLY A 654 -16.06 -13.32 9.62
N GLY A 655 -15.58 -12.13 9.21
CA GLY A 655 -16.24 -11.34 8.17
C GLY A 655 -16.07 -11.87 6.73
N MET A 656 -15.10 -12.77 6.48
CA MET A 656 -14.98 -13.49 5.20
C MET A 656 -15.98 -14.65 5.07
N VAL A 657 -16.53 -15.15 6.18
CA VAL A 657 -17.51 -16.24 6.21
C VAL A 657 -18.92 -15.79 6.64
N GLU A 658 -19.14 -14.49 6.81
CA GLU A 658 -20.49 -13.92 6.84
C GLU A 658 -21.15 -14.02 5.46
N ASP A 659 -22.43 -14.39 5.46
CA ASP A 659 -23.31 -14.29 4.30
C ASP A 659 -23.38 -12.82 3.83
N ALA A 660 -23.25 -12.61 2.51
CA ALA A 660 -23.33 -11.27 1.95
C ALA A 660 -24.71 -10.65 2.18
N LEU A 661 -24.76 -9.35 2.53
CA LEU A 661 -26.02 -8.61 2.57
C LEU A 661 -26.69 -8.62 1.18
N MET A 662 -28.02 -8.54 1.13
CA MET A 662 -28.78 -8.56 -0.11
C MET A 662 -28.26 -7.52 -1.12
N GLY A 663 -27.81 -7.98 -2.29
CA GLY A 663 -27.25 -7.11 -3.35
C GLY A 663 -25.89 -6.49 -3.03
N ALA A 664 -25.18 -6.97 -2.01
CA ALA A 664 -23.85 -6.54 -1.61
C ALA A 664 -22.82 -7.67 -1.77
N LEU A 665 -21.55 -7.35 -1.54
CA LEU A 665 -20.42 -8.29 -1.62
C LEU A 665 -19.87 -8.73 -0.26
N VAL A 666 -20.41 -8.18 0.84
CA VAL A 666 -19.90 -8.38 2.20
C VAL A 666 -21.03 -8.58 3.19
N GLY A 667 -20.74 -9.31 4.26
CA GLY A 667 -21.63 -9.45 5.41
C GLY A 667 -21.70 -8.19 6.29
N PRO A 668 -22.58 -8.19 7.30
CA PRO A 668 -22.89 -6.99 8.07
C PRO A 668 -21.71 -6.39 8.84
N THR A 669 -20.77 -7.20 9.34
CA THR A 669 -19.61 -6.68 10.09
C THR A 669 -18.63 -5.96 9.16
N PHE A 670 -18.31 -6.54 8.00
CA PHE A 670 -17.46 -5.87 7.01
C PHE A 670 -18.18 -4.67 6.37
N ALA A 671 -19.47 -4.78 6.04
CA ALA A 671 -20.27 -3.66 5.53
C ALA A 671 -20.26 -2.46 6.49
N CYS A 672 -20.41 -2.71 7.80
CA CYS A 672 -20.30 -1.73 8.86
C CYS A 672 -18.92 -1.02 8.88
N ILE A 673 -17.82 -1.78 8.97
CA ILE A 673 -16.46 -1.21 9.08
C ILE A 673 -16.10 -0.41 7.82
N ILE A 674 -16.40 -0.96 6.64
CA ILE A 674 -16.11 -0.34 5.35
C ILE A 674 -16.97 0.92 5.13
N GLY A 675 -18.27 0.84 5.42
CA GLY A 675 -19.18 1.99 5.35
C GLY A 675 -18.81 3.11 6.33
N ASN A 676 -18.37 2.76 7.55
CA ASN A 676 -17.88 3.72 8.53
C ASN A 676 -16.65 4.47 8.01
N GLN A 677 -15.65 3.75 7.49
CA GLN A 677 -14.43 4.36 6.96
C GLN A 677 -14.73 5.27 5.77
N PHE A 678 -15.46 4.81 4.75
CA PHE A 678 -15.74 5.65 3.57
C PHE A 678 -16.66 6.84 3.88
N ARG A 679 -17.66 6.71 4.76
CA ARG A 679 -18.43 7.88 5.24
C ARG A 679 -17.50 8.94 5.83
N ARG A 680 -16.58 8.54 6.70
CA ARG A 680 -15.61 9.44 7.35
C ARG A 680 -14.57 9.99 6.38
N SER A 681 -14.14 9.21 5.39
CA SER A 681 -13.16 9.63 4.38
C SER A 681 -13.66 10.70 3.43
N ARG A 682 -14.98 10.83 3.19
CA ARG A 682 -15.55 12.00 2.51
C ARG A 682 -15.93 13.14 3.45
N ALA A 683 -16.50 12.85 4.62
CA ALA A 683 -16.98 13.88 5.54
C ALA A 683 -15.81 14.65 6.21
N GLY A 684 -14.73 13.95 6.56
CA GLY A 684 -13.52 14.53 7.13
C GLY A 684 -12.50 15.03 6.09
N ASP A 685 -12.80 14.97 4.79
CA ASP A 685 -11.95 15.48 3.71
C ASP A 685 -12.46 16.84 3.23
N ARG A 686 -11.70 17.91 3.53
CA ARG A 686 -12.04 19.26 3.05
C ARG A 686 -12.01 19.36 1.52
N PHE A 687 -11.24 18.50 0.86
CA PHE A 687 -11.06 18.49 -0.59
C PHE A 687 -11.94 17.43 -1.30
N TYR A 688 -12.96 16.88 -0.63
CA TYR A 688 -13.93 15.99 -1.28
C TYR A 688 -14.62 16.69 -2.45
N PHE A 689 -14.81 16.00 -3.58
CA PHE A 689 -15.21 16.63 -4.84
C PHE A 689 -16.58 17.33 -4.77
N GLU A 690 -17.51 16.85 -3.96
CA GLU A 690 -18.82 17.49 -3.76
C GLU A 690 -18.81 18.69 -2.79
N ASN A 691 -17.67 19.04 -2.18
CA ASN A 691 -17.59 20.25 -1.35
C ASN A 691 -17.66 21.50 -2.25
N PRO A 692 -18.70 22.36 -2.13
CA PRO A 692 -18.87 23.56 -2.96
C PRO A 692 -17.77 24.63 -2.79
N SER A 693 -16.86 24.44 -1.82
CA SER A 693 -15.67 25.28 -1.64
C SER A 693 -14.53 24.96 -2.62
N ILE A 694 -14.58 23.81 -3.31
CA ILE A 694 -13.43 23.21 -4.01
C ILE A 694 -13.52 23.33 -5.54
N PHE A 695 -14.73 23.22 -6.08
CA PHE A 695 -15.05 23.34 -7.51
C PHE A 695 -16.26 24.25 -7.71
N SER A 696 -16.31 24.94 -8.85
CA SER A 696 -17.50 25.73 -9.20
C SER A 696 -18.71 24.82 -9.49
N PRO A 697 -19.96 25.31 -9.39
CA PRO A 697 -21.14 24.51 -9.71
C PRO A 697 -21.14 23.93 -11.14
N ALA A 698 -20.48 24.63 -12.08
CA ALA A 698 -20.29 24.13 -13.44
C ALA A 698 -19.30 22.96 -13.49
N GLN A 699 -18.15 23.07 -12.82
CA GLN A 699 -17.15 22.01 -12.71
C GLN A 699 -17.69 20.77 -11.97
N LEU A 700 -18.42 20.97 -10.87
CA LEU A 700 -19.08 19.89 -10.13
C LEU A 700 -20.15 19.15 -10.96
N THR A 701 -20.78 19.83 -11.91
CA THR A 701 -21.73 19.21 -12.86
C THR A 701 -21.01 18.30 -13.88
N GLU A 702 -19.73 18.52 -14.15
CA GLU A 702 -18.93 17.65 -15.03
C GLU A 702 -18.54 16.34 -14.33
N PHE A 703 -18.14 16.36 -13.05
CA PHE A 703 -17.80 15.13 -12.31
C PHE A 703 -18.98 14.16 -12.13
N LYS A 704 -20.23 14.63 -12.24
CA LYS A 704 -21.42 13.77 -12.27
C LYS A 704 -21.57 12.96 -13.57
N LYS A 705 -20.70 13.21 -14.57
CA LYS A 705 -20.61 12.46 -15.83
C LYS A 705 -19.43 11.46 -15.84
N THR A 706 -18.51 11.55 -14.87
CA THR A 706 -17.34 10.68 -14.80
C THR A 706 -17.74 9.23 -14.56
N SER A 707 -17.17 8.33 -15.35
CA SER A 707 -17.28 6.87 -15.20
C SER A 707 -15.94 6.23 -15.49
N LEU A 708 -15.65 5.07 -14.90
CA LEU A 708 -14.43 4.32 -15.25
C LEU A 708 -14.45 3.87 -16.72
N SER A 709 -15.62 3.65 -17.31
CA SER A 709 -15.75 3.38 -18.75
C SER A 709 -15.26 4.55 -19.63
N ARG A 710 -15.52 5.80 -19.23
CA ARG A 710 -14.96 6.99 -19.91
C ARG A 710 -13.44 7.08 -19.76
N LEU A 711 -12.92 6.86 -18.56
CA LEU A 711 -11.48 6.86 -18.28
C LEU A 711 -10.73 5.78 -19.07
N LEU A 712 -11.34 4.60 -19.26
CA LEU A 712 -10.82 3.52 -20.13
C LEU A 712 -10.79 3.94 -21.61
N CYS A 713 -11.83 4.63 -22.10
CA CYS A 713 -11.86 5.17 -23.46
C CYS A 713 -10.79 6.24 -23.71
N ASP A 714 -10.59 7.18 -22.79
CA ASP A 714 -9.66 8.31 -22.97
C ASP A 714 -8.18 7.92 -22.85
N ASN A 715 -7.87 6.77 -22.23
CA ASN A 715 -6.49 6.39 -21.88
C ASN A 715 -6.06 4.99 -22.34
N GLY A 716 -6.95 4.19 -22.94
CA GLY A 716 -6.56 2.96 -23.65
C GLY A 716 -5.83 3.27 -24.96
N ASP A 717 -4.88 2.42 -25.38
CA ASP A 717 -4.16 2.60 -26.65
C ASP A 717 -5.07 2.31 -27.86
N ARG A 718 -6.01 1.37 -27.74
CA ARG A 718 -7.07 1.05 -28.72
C ARG A 718 -8.46 0.89 -28.05
N ILE A 719 -8.68 1.75 -27.04
CA ILE A 719 -9.91 2.06 -26.29
C ILE A 719 -11.11 2.52 -27.14
N THR A 720 -11.73 1.71 -28.02
CA THR A 720 -12.87 2.17 -28.87
C THR A 720 -14.27 1.75 -28.43
N LYS A 721 -14.40 0.70 -27.59
CA LYS A 721 -15.66 0.18 -27.04
C LYS A 721 -15.47 -0.31 -25.61
N VAL A 722 -16.45 -0.01 -24.75
CA VAL A 722 -16.43 -0.20 -23.27
C VAL A 722 -17.83 -0.62 -22.79
N PRO A 723 -18.03 -1.18 -21.58
CA PRO A 723 -19.38 -1.47 -21.11
C PRO A 723 -20.05 -0.15 -20.71
N SER A 724 -21.37 -0.09 -20.81
CA SER A 724 -22.11 1.11 -20.40
C SER A 724 -21.97 1.37 -18.89
N THR A 725 -21.74 0.32 -18.08
CA THR A 725 -21.37 0.39 -16.66
C THR A 725 -20.06 -0.37 -16.40
N ALA A 726 -19.03 0.32 -15.90
CA ALA A 726 -17.64 -0.18 -15.87
C ALA A 726 -17.43 -1.52 -15.12
N PHE A 727 -18.08 -1.67 -13.96
CA PHE A 727 -17.87 -2.81 -13.06
C PHE A 727 -18.78 -4.01 -13.34
N LEU A 728 -19.69 -3.90 -14.31
CA LEU A 728 -20.64 -4.96 -14.65
C LEU A 728 -20.21 -5.72 -15.92
N LEU A 729 -20.58 -6.99 -16.00
CA LEU A 729 -20.47 -7.79 -17.22
C LEU A 729 -21.41 -7.19 -18.29
N PRO A 730 -21.10 -7.26 -19.60
CA PRO A 730 -21.86 -6.54 -20.63
C PRO A 730 -23.37 -6.80 -20.62
N PHE A 731 -23.82 -8.02 -20.35
CA PHE A 731 -25.25 -8.36 -20.32
C PHE A 731 -25.99 -7.79 -19.11
N ALA A 732 -25.29 -7.50 -18.01
CA ALA A 732 -25.84 -6.87 -16.81
C ALA A 732 -25.70 -5.33 -16.85
N GLY A 733 -24.59 -4.83 -17.38
CA GLY A 733 -24.21 -3.41 -17.38
C GLY A 733 -24.79 -2.55 -18.51
N GLY A 734 -25.87 -2.99 -19.17
CA GLY A 734 -26.51 -2.25 -20.26
C GLY A 734 -25.82 -2.37 -21.63
N GLY A 735 -25.01 -3.41 -21.85
CA GLY A 735 -24.37 -3.71 -23.13
C GLY A 735 -22.95 -3.17 -23.27
N VAL A 736 -22.62 -2.75 -24.50
CA VAL A 736 -21.32 -2.21 -24.91
C VAL A 736 -21.54 -0.95 -25.73
N SER A 737 -21.12 0.20 -25.22
CA SER A 737 -21.17 1.48 -25.91
C SER A 737 -19.90 1.74 -26.72
N ALA A 738 -20.02 2.56 -27.76
CA ALA A 738 -18.87 3.16 -28.43
C ALA A 738 -18.30 4.29 -27.57
N CYS A 739 -16.97 4.47 -27.59
CA CYS A 739 -16.31 5.54 -26.85
C CYS A 739 -16.64 6.97 -27.34
N ALA A 740 -17.40 7.12 -28.43
CA ALA A 740 -17.97 8.40 -28.88
C ALA A 740 -19.35 8.70 -28.26
N GLU A 741 -20.03 7.72 -27.68
CA GLU A 741 -21.37 7.84 -27.08
C GLU A 741 -21.29 8.18 -25.58
N LEU A 742 -20.17 7.87 -24.91
CA LEU A 742 -20.00 8.13 -23.48
C LEU A 742 -19.66 9.61 -23.19
N PRO A 743 -20.38 10.28 -22.27
CA PRO A 743 -20.10 11.65 -21.85
C PRO A 743 -18.64 11.88 -21.45
N GLN A 744 -18.03 12.94 -21.99
CA GLN A 744 -16.71 13.42 -21.60
C GLN A 744 -16.81 14.55 -20.56
N LEU A 745 -15.80 14.66 -19.71
CA LEU A 745 -15.58 15.78 -18.79
C LEU A 745 -15.27 17.05 -19.60
N ASP A 746 -16.14 18.07 -19.55
CA ASP A 746 -15.93 19.31 -20.28
C ASP A 746 -14.88 20.21 -19.59
N LEU A 747 -13.61 20.02 -19.96
CA LEU A 747 -12.50 20.83 -19.43
C LEU A 747 -12.58 22.33 -19.77
N ASN A 748 -13.47 22.77 -20.66
CA ASN A 748 -13.73 24.21 -20.86
C ASN A 748 -14.31 24.88 -19.59
N LYS A 749 -14.83 24.11 -18.61
CA LYS A 749 -15.22 24.64 -17.28
C LYS A 749 -14.02 25.04 -16.40
N TRP A 750 -12.79 24.86 -16.88
CA TRP A 750 -11.54 25.32 -16.26
C TRP A 750 -10.81 26.39 -17.09
N GLN A 751 -11.46 27.01 -18.08
CA GLN A 751 -10.86 28.10 -18.85
C GLN A 751 -10.88 29.44 -18.09
N GLU A 752 -9.81 30.24 -18.23
CA GLU A 752 -9.62 31.57 -17.60
C GLU A 752 -9.21 32.68 -18.58
#